data_AF-A0A2J5HN53-F1
#
_entry.id   AF-A0A2J5HN53-F1
#
_cell.length_a   1.000
_cell.length_b   1.000
_cell.length_c   1.000
_cell.angle_alpha   90.00
_cell.angle_beta   90.00
_cell.angle_gamma   90.00
#
_symmetry.space_group_name_H-M   'P 1'
#
loop_
_entity.id
_entity.type
_entity.pdbx_description
1 polymer ?
#
loop_
_entity_poly.entity_id
_entity_poly.type
_entity_poly.pdbx_seq_one_letter_code
_entity_poly.pdbx_strand_id
1 'polypeptide(L)'
;MRLFRVLGVALLATTVAASMKELEAMMPKCALKCMAQTLPESGCALTDQTCQCTNASYVKELEKCVLVSCSIREGLTTRNVTSQACGEPIRDRTKAVSIPGIAGLILAVIAYLLRVVARLRWCGGVFGWDDITMSLAMVCLPGLSVAELGLGRDMWTLPFDNITKILYVYFWDELLYLSVLPLTKISICCFYLRIFPERRFRTATYVVIGLNVAYMITFVLISVFQCRPLPGAWHHWDGEVNYHCNNINAQGWSAALINMALDIIVMLLPLKQLYGLNLSWRKKAYVMCMFSLGIFVTLVTILRLESLIHFATTENLTWDYVKIGYWSTIECHVGIICACLPAIRSLLRRVAPRAFGDTERGKTYGTYGSNSQAHNNTGGFGVTTQRSTETTEYDYVVVGSGPGGGPLAARLAIAGFKVLVLDAGDDQGNATVQKIPALQLQSTEYEPMRWDYFVNHYSDLERQKEDSKMTYRTSSGDFHVGSNPPADAEPLGILYPRAGTLGGCSSHNAMITIYPFERDWEQLAALTGNDSWSAENMRQYFQRLERNRYMPTSIMGHGFDGWLTTSLTNLQLVIEDAKILSLILAGATAAGKTILGKAITTVAGLAGVLLRDLNNPFPTRDFETGPYQVPLAVDVPEYKRTGPREFLMDTANARNDDGSRKYHLDFQLTTLVTKVRFDHSGPTPRAVGVDYLTGKSLYRADPRATKESRGKPGHVMAKREVILSAGSFNTPQLLKLSGIGPKDELSRFGIDTVVDLPGVGKNLQDRYETGTVGKAPSDFVLTSKCTFMYSLPDPCLDQYENNPINKGTYTTNGIAIAIIRKSSATAEDEEPDVLVSGAPLHFPGYYPNYAKEGLSDAQHWTWITLKARGRNNAGTVELRSTDPRDTPVINFHSFDEGVTDDGADEKDLQAVYEGMEFSRTIFKDLIPLDGGFEEVWPGPNVTTEKDLKDFIKRDAWGHHACCTAAIGDDEDPAAVLDSDFRVRGVEGLRVVDASAFPKIPGYYIALPIYMISEKAAEVIIADAK
;
A
#
# COMPACT_ATOMS: atom_id res chain seq x y z
N MET A 1 -32.78 14.68 32.77
CA MET A 1 -31.70 14.45 33.77
C MET A 1 -30.46 15.25 33.40
N ARG A 2 -30.59 16.57 33.54
CA ARG A 2 -29.49 17.53 33.64
C ARG A 2 -29.44 17.89 35.12
N LEU A 3 -28.47 17.35 35.84
CA LEU A 3 -27.97 17.72 37.18
C LEU A 3 -26.90 16.66 37.50
N PHE A 4 -25.72 17.04 37.99
CA PHE A 4 -24.47 16.25 38.12
C PHE A 4 -23.44 16.34 36.98
N ARG A 5 -23.41 17.48 36.29
CA ARG A 5 -22.15 18.09 35.83
C ARG A 5 -22.02 19.41 36.60
N VAL A 6 -20.87 19.68 37.24
CA VAL A 6 -20.36 20.99 37.75
C VAL A 6 -19.87 21.04 39.23
N LEU A 7 -20.04 20.06 40.11
CA LEU A 7 -19.43 20.12 41.46
C LEU A 7 -18.66 18.85 41.83
N GLY A 8 -17.33 18.92 41.79
CA GLY A 8 -16.45 17.84 42.23
C GLY A 8 -15.06 17.76 41.58
N VAL A 9 -14.45 18.89 41.21
CA VAL A 9 -13.01 19.00 40.83
C VAL A 9 -12.09 18.92 42.07
N ALA A 10 -12.55 18.28 43.14
CA ALA A 10 -11.76 18.01 44.33
C ALA A 10 -12.31 16.73 44.98
N LEU A 11 -11.40 15.86 45.42
CA LEU A 11 -11.64 14.54 46.03
C LEU A 11 -11.91 13.37 45.07
N LEU A 12 -10.82 12.83 44.52
CA LEU A 12 -10.36 11.45 44.79
C LEU A 12 -8.90 11.28 44.29
N ALA A 13 -8.03 12.23 44.67
CA ALA A 13 -6.61 11.97 44.78
C ALA A 13 -6.36 11.55 46.23
N THR A 14 -6.53 10.26 46.51
CA THR A 14 -5.89 9.62 47.66
C THR A 14 -4.92 8.59 47.11
N THR A 15 -3.93 9.06 46.36
CA THR A 15 -2.68 8.35 46.23
C THR A 15 -2.01 8.45 47.58
N VAL A 16 -1.82 7.32 48.25
CA VAL A 16 -0.87 7.24 49.35
C VAL A 16 0.49 7.51 48.71
N ALA A 17 0.95 8.77 48.76
CA ALA A 17 2.34 9.07 48.53
C ALA A 17 3.09 8.46 49.70
N ALA A 18 3.58 7.22 49.52
CA ALA A 18 4.52 6.63 50.45
C ALA A 18 5.68 7.62 50.61
N SER A 19 6.00 7.99 51.86
CA SER A 19 7.13 8.87 52.10
C SER A 19 8.41 8.23 51.53
N MET A 20 9.40 9.00 51.09
CA MET A 20 10.67 8.46 50.61
C MET A 20 11.33 7.48 51.62
N LYS A 21 11.05 7.65 52.92
CA LYS A 21 11.47 6.76 54.00
C LYS A 21 10.78 5.37 53.97
N GLU A 22 9.53 5.31 53.54
CA GLU A 22 8.80 4.05 53.36
C GLU A 22 9.22 3.35 52.07
N LEU A 23 9.52 4.10 51.00
CA LEU A 23 10.05 3.56 49.75
C LEU A 23 11.46 2.95 49.92
N GLU A 24 12.32 3.62 50.71
CA GLU A 24 13.66 3.15 51.06
C GLU A 24 13.62 1.85 51.87
N ALA A 25 12.59 1.64 52.69
CA ALA A 25 12.41 0.42 53.48
C ALA A 25 11.91 -0.78 52.66
N MET A 26 11.25 -0.53 51.51
CA MET A 26 10.69 -1.57 50.64
C MET A 26 11.61 -1.93 49.45
N MET A 27 12.61 -1.10 49.13
CA MET A 27 13.53 -1.35 48.02
C MET A 27 14.77 -2.15 48.44
N PRO A 28 15.21 -3.13 47.62
CA PRO A 28 16.48 -3.82 47.81
C PRO A 28 17.68 -2.86 47.80
N LYS A 29 18.71 -3.17 48.59
CA LYS A 29 19.94 -2.36 48.68
C LYS A 29 20.67 -2.22 47.34
N CYS A 30 20.62 -3.26 46.50
CA CYS A 30 21.20 -3.21 45.15
C CYS A 30 20.49 -2.17 44.25
N ALA A 31 19.17 -2.07 44.36
CA ALA A 31 18.37 -1.15 43.57
C ALA A 31 18.53 0.30 44.02
N LEU A 32 18.64 0.52 45.34
CA LEU A 32 19.00 1.82 45.91
C LEU A 32 20.36 2.32 45.39
N LYS A 33 21.35 1.41 45.28
CA LYS A 33 22.65 1.73 44.69
C LYS A 33 22.54 2.09 43.21
N CYS A 34 21.72 1.37 42.44
CA CYS A 34 21.47 1.68 41.04
C CYS A 34 20.78 3.03 40.84
N MET A 35 19.74 3.33 41.63
CA MET A 35 19.08 4.65 41.60
C MET A 35 20.07 5.77 41.96
N ALA A 36 20.92 5.58 42.97
CA ALA A 36 21.93 6.57 43.33
C ALA A 36 22.97 6.80 42.22
N GLN A 37 23.21 5.81 41.35
CA GLN A 37 24.13 5.92 40.21
C GLN A 37 23.49 6.56 38.99
N THR A 38 22.22 6.25 38.69
CA THR A 38 21.55 6.68 37.45
C THR A 38 20.82 8.02 37.58
N LEU A 39 20.44 8.41 38.79
CA LEU A 39 19.70 9.64 39.04
C LEU A 39 20.49 10.95 38.76
N PRO A 40 21.80 11.05 39.07
CA PRO A 40 22.57 12.26 38.74
C PRO A 40 22.65 12.55 37.24
N GLU A 41 22.61 11.51 36.41
CA GLU A 41 22.71 11.61 34.95
C GLU A 41 21.36 11.90 34.26
N SER A 42 20.24 11.67 34.96
CA SER A 42 18.90 11.86 34.38
C SER A 42 18.34 13.27 34.48
N GLY A 43 18.97 14.14 35.27
CA GLY A 43 18.47 15.49 35.56
C GLY A 43 17.22 15.51 36.46
N CYS A 44 16.73 14.37 36.92
CA CYS A 44 15.61 14.30 37.86
C CYS A 44 16.11 14.48 39.31
N ALA A 45 15.39 15.28 40.11
CA ALA A 45 15.65 15.36 41.53
C ALA A 45 15.18 14.08 42.26
N LEU A 46 15.83 13.73 43.37
CA LEU A 46 15.48 12.58 44.20
C LEU A 46 14.05 12.65 44.76
N THR A 47 13.53 13.87 44.95
CA THR A 47 12.16 14.15 45.40
C THR A 47 11.16 14.29 44.25
N ASP A 48 11.62 14.36 42.99
CA ASP A 48 10.75 14.54 41.82
C ASP A 48 10.34 13.19 41.23
N GLN A 49 9.35 12.60 41.87
CA GLN A 49 8.74 11.33 41.49
C GLN A 49 8.13 11.39 40.07
N THR A 50 7.59 12.54 39.66
CA THR A 50 6.97 12.69 38.33
C THR A 50 8.03 12.63 37.24
N CYS A 51 9.17 13.31 37.42
CA CYS A 51 10.31 13.21 36.50
C CYS A 51 10.86 11.78 36.44
N GLN A 52 11.05 11.14 37.60
CA GLN A 52 11.55 9.76 37.67
C GLN A 52 10.64 8.76 36.95
N CYS A 53 9.33 8.97 36.96
CA CYS A 53 8.36 8.09 36.30
C CYS A 53 8.15 8.38 34.81
N THR A 54 8.38 9.62 34.36
CA THR A 54 8.13 10.05 32.97
C THR A 54 9.39 10.13 32.10
N ASN A 55 10.57 10.18 32.71
CA ASN A 55 11.84 10.22 32.01
C ASN A 55 12.25 8.83 31.50
N ALA A 56 11.97 8.57 30.23
CA ALA A 56 12.25 7.28 29.58
C ALA A 56 13.74 6.88 29.59
N SER A 57 14.66 7.85 29.57
CA SER A 57 16.10 7.59 29.62
C SER A 57 16.51 7.09 31.02
N TYR A 58 15.99 7.73 32.07
CA TYR A 58 16.22 7.32 33.45
C TYR A 58 15.69 5.91 33.73
N VAL A 59 14.45 5.63 33.36
CA VAL A 59 13.81 4.32 33.56
C VAL A 59 14.63 3.21 32.89
N LYS A 60 15.11 3.46 31.67
CA LYS A 60 15.91 2.49 30.90
C LYS A 60 17.30 2.23 31.51
N GLU A 61 18.01 3.26 31.95
CA GLU A 61 19.33 3.09 32.58
C GLU A 61 19.21 2.47 33.99
N LEU A 62 18.16 2.81 34.73
CA LEU A 62 17.85 2.19 36.01
C LEU A 62 17.55 0.69 35.84
N GLU A 63 16.73 0.32 34.86
CA GLU A 63 16.41 -1.07 34.53
C GLU A 63 17.67 -1.87 34.16
N LYS A 64 18.54 -1.31 33.30
CA LYS A 64 19.83 -1.92 32.97
C LYS A 64 20.71 -2.16 34.19
N CYS A 65 20.83 -1.17 35.07
CA CYS A 65 21.65 -1.32 36.28
C CYS A 65 21.08 -2.39 37.21
N VAL A 66 19.77 -2.40 37.41
CA VAL A 66 19.08 -3.38 38.27
C VAL A 66 19.24 -4.80 37.72
N LEU A 67 19.10 -5.00 36.42
CA LEU A 67 19.30 -6.31 35.77
C LEU A 67 20.73 -6.86 35.94
N VAL A 68 21.73 -5.98 36.06
CA VAL A 68 23.14 -6.37 36.23
C VAL A 68 23.52 -6.54 37.70
N SER A 69 22.95 -5.71 38.59
CA SER A 69 23.45 -5.54 39.96
C SER A 69 22.56 -6.20 41.03
N CYS A 70 21.34 -6.60 40.69
CA CYS A 70 20.38 -7.23 41.60
C CYS A 70 20.09 -8.69 41.20
N SER A 71 19.68 -9.51 42.18
CA SER A 71 19.05 -10.80 41.87
C SER A 71 17.69 -10.59 41.19
N ILE A 72 17.17 -11.61 40.50
CA ILE A 72 15.89 -11.52 39.78
C ILE A 72 14.74 -11.20 40.75
N ARG A 73 14.72 -11.81 41.95
CA ARG A 73 13.73 -11.51 42.99
C ARG A 73 13.80 -10.06 43.47
N GLU A 74 15.00 -9.53 43.65
CA GLU A 74 15.21 -8.13 43.99
C GLU A 74 14.79 -7.20 42.84
N GLY A 75 15.10 -7.55 41.58
CA GLY A 75 14.68 -6.80 40.40
C GLY A 75 13.16 -6.73 40.24
N LEU A 76 12.45 -7.85 40.42
CA LEU A 76 10.98 -7.88 40.43
C LEU A 76 10.39 -7.09 41.60
N THR A 77 11.02 -7.15 42.77
CA THR A 77 10.60 -6.34 43.94
C THR A 77 10.75 -4.85 43.64
N THR A 78 11.87 -4.43 43.05
CA THR A 78 12.12 -3.07 42.60
C THR A 78 11.09 -2.63 41.55
N ARG A 79 10.79 -3.48 40.56
CA ARG A 79 9.76 -3.19 39.54
C ARG A 79 8.37 -3.02 40.16
N ASN A 80 8.01 -3.85 41.13
CA ASN A 80 6.73 -3.73 41.84
C ASN A 80 6.64 -2.41 42.62
N VAL A 81 7.64 -2.11 43.44
CA VAL A 81 7.68 -0.88 44.26
C VAL A 81 7.72 0.37 43.38
N THR A 82 8.52 0.39 42.31
CA THR A 82 8.58 1.53 41.39
C THR A 82 7.30 1.69 40.56
N SER A 83 6.68 0.61 40.09
CA SER A 83 5.40 0.69 39.35
C SER A 83 4.25 1.23 40.22
N GLN A 84 4.18 0.81 41.48
CA GLN A 84 3.20 1.35 42.44
C GLN A 84 3.49 2.82 42.80
N ALA A 85 4.76 3.17 42.97
CA ALA A 85 5.16 4.56 43.20
C ALA A 85 4.78 5.45 42.00
N CYS A 86 4.95 4.97 40.78
CA CYS A 86 4.60 5.71 39.57
C CYS A 86 3.10 5.74 39.24
N GLY A 87 2.25 5.10 40.06
CA GLY A 87 0.81 5.05 39.84
C GLY A 87 0.42 4.28 38.58
N GLU A 88 1.25 3.34 38.12
CA GLU A 88 0.93 2.51 36.96
C GLU A 88 -0.33 1.67 37.24
N PRO A 89 -1.28 1.58 36.29
CA PRO A 89 -2.49 0.81 36.47
C PRO A 89 -2.16 -0.69 36.60
N ILE A 90 -2.63 -1.34 37.66
CA ILE A 90 -2.50 -2.80 37.82
C ILE A 90 -3.26 -3.48 36.69
N ARG A 91 -2.53 -4.16 35.80
CA ARG A 91 -3.11 -4.81 34.62
C ARG A 91 -3.57 -6.22 34.98
N ASP A 92 -4.83 -6.53 34.66
CA ASP A 92 -5.42 -7.85 34.86
C ASP A 92 -6.22 -8.28 33.62
N ARG A 93 -5.71 -9.28 32.89
CA ARG A 93 -6.39 -9.92 31.75
C ARG A 93 -6.68 -11.40 31.98
N THR A 94 -6.80 -11.82 33.24
CA THR A 94 -7.05 -13.22 33.62
C THR A 94 -8.31 -13.79 32.94
N LYS A 95 -9.35 -12.96 32.79
CA LYS A 95 -10.62 -13.34 32.12
C LYS A 95 -10.49 -13.55 30.61
N ALA A 96 -9.48 -12.97 29.96
CA ALA A 96 -9.26 -13.10 28.52
C ALA A 96 -8.82 -14.51 28.13
N VAL A 97 -8.22 -15.26 29.05
CA VAL A 97 -7.81 -16.66 28.83
C VAL A 97 -8.92 -17.63 29.22
N SER A 98 -9.58 -17.39 30.36
CA SER A 98 -10.54 -18.35 30.91
C SER A 98 -11.85 -18.44 30.12
N ILE A 99 -12.38 -17.31 29.63
CA ILE A 99 -13.67 -17.28 28.93
C ILE A 99 -13.61 -18.04 27.58
N PRO A 100 -12.68 -17.73 26.66
CA PRO A 100 -12.58 -18.46 25.39
C PRO A 100 -12.17 -19.92 25.58
N GLY A 101 -11.34 -20.19 26.59
CA GLY A 101 -10.92 -21.56 26.91
C GLY A 101 -12.09 -22.44 27.34
N ILE A 102 -12.93 -21.98 28.27
CA ILE A 102 -14.11 -22.73 28.72
C ILE A 102 -15.13 -22.90 27.59
N ALA A 103 -15.42 -21.82 26.84
CA ALA A 103 -16.35 -21.88 25.73
C ALA A 103 -15.90 -22.87 24.64
N GLY A 104 -14.62 -22.82 24.26
CA GLY A 104 -14.04 -23.75 23.28
C GLY A 104 -14.06 -25.20 23.75
N LEU A 105 -13.79 -25.44 25.04
CA LEU A 105 -13.82 -26.77 25.63
C LEU A 105 -15.23 -27.37 25.59
N ILE A 106 -16.26 -26.58 25.95
CA ILE A 106 -17.67 -27.01 25.88
C ILE A 106 -18.02 -27.45 24.45
N LEU A 107 -17.65 -26.64 23.45
CA LEU A 107 -17.91 -26.96 22.04
C LEU A 107 -17.17 -28.21 21.57
N ALA A 108 -15.90 -28.38 21.96
CA ALA A 108 -15.11 -29.57 21.63
C ALA A 108 -15.71 -30.83 22.26
N VAL A 109 -16.12 -30.78 23.53
CA VAL A 109 -16.80 -31.89 24.22
C VAL A 109 -18.12 -32.23 23.54
N ILE A 110 -18.95 -31.24 23.18
CA ILE A 110 -20.19 -31.48 22.45
C ILE A 110 -19.90 -32.17 21.10
N ALA A 111 -18.92 -31.67 20.33
CA ALA A 111 -18.54 -32.27 19.06
C ALA A 111 -18.07 -33.73 19.21
N TYR A 112 -17.28 -34.03 20.25
CA TYR A 112 -16.84 -35.39 20.56
C TYR A 112 -18.01 -36.29 20.99
N LEU A 113 -18.92 -35.82 21.85
CA LEU A 113 -20.11 -36.59 22.25
C LEU A 113 -20.99 -36.92 21.05
N LEU A 114 -21.20 -35.96 20.14
CA LEU A 114 -21.92 -36.19 18.89
C LEU A 114 -21.21 -37.23 18.00
N ARG A 115 -19.87 -37.23 17.96
CA ARG A 115 -19.09 -38.27 17.29
C ARG A 115 -19.31 -39.64 17.93
N VAL A 116 -19.29 -39.76 19.26
CA VAL A 116 -19.54 -41.03 19.96
C VAL A 116 -20.96 -41.53 19.69
N VAL A 117 -21.97 -40.66 19.76
CA VAL A 117 -23.36 -41.01 19.43
C VAL A 117 -23.49 -41.52 17.99
N ALA A 118 -22.79 -40.89 17.03
CA ALA A 118 -22.76 -41.35 15.64
C ALA A 118 -22.17 -42.77 15.47
N ARG A 119 -21.49 -43.31 16.49
CA ARG A 119 -20.86 -44.65 16.49
C ARG A 119 -21.59 -45.67 17.36
N LEU A 120 -22.64 -45.28 18.07
CA LEU A 120 -23.47 -46.22 18.83
C LEU A 120 -24.21 -47.20 17.89
N ARG A 121 -24.40 -48.44 18.35
CA ARG A 121 -25.03 -49.52 17.57
C ARG A 121 -26.43 -49.18 17.06
N TRP A 122 -27.24 -48.46 17.85
CA TRP A 122 -28.58 -48.03 17.43
C TRP A 122 -28.52 -47.01 16.28
N CYS A 123 -27.45 -46.23 16.19
CA CYS A 123 -27.24 -45.32 15.05
C CYS A 123 -26.59 -46.03 13.85
N GLY A 124 -26.30 -47.34 13.89
CA GLY A 124 -25.72 -48.11 12.78
C GLY A 124 -24.26 -47.76 12.46
N GLY A 125 -23.49 -47.30 13.44
CA GLY A 125 -22.06 -47.01 13.32
C GLY A 125 -21.17 -48.10 13.94
N VAL A 126 -19.90 -48.14 13.54
CA VAL A 126 -18.88 -49.05 14.10
C VAL A 126 -17.67 -48.21 14.51
N PHE A 127 -17.18 -48.42 15.73
CA PHE A 127 -15.95 -47.77 16.23
C PHE A 127 -14.75 -48.16 15.37
N GLY A 128 -14.04 -47.14 14.88
CA GLY A 128 -12.80 -47.30 14.12
C GLY A 128 -11.57 -46.80 14.88
N TRP A 129 -10.39 -47.00 14.28
CA TRP A 129 -9.14 -46.44 14.78
C TRP A 129 -9.19 -44.90 14.88
N ASP A 130 -9.97 -44.24 14.01
CA ASP A 130 -10.19 -42.80 14.06
C ASP A 130 -10.85 -42.35 15.38
N ASP A 131 -11.76 -43.16 15.91
CA ASP A 131 -12.50 -42.85 17.15
C ASP A 131 -11.62 -43.10 18.38
N ILE A 132 -10.83 -44.18 18.40
CA ILE A 132 -9.90 -44.51 19.51
C ILE A 132 -8.85 -43.40 19.67
N THR A 133 -8.21 -42.98 18.56
CA THR A 133 -7.21 -41.91 18.61
C THR A 133 -7.82 -40.58 19.07
N MET A 134 -9.07 -40.28 18.69
CA MET A 134 -9.76 -39.09 19.17
C MET A 134 -10.10 -39.17 20.66
N SER A 135 -10.50 -40.34 21.18
CA SER A 135 -10.70 -40.54 22.61
C SER A 135 -9.40 -40.29 23.40
N LEU A 136 -8.25 -40.71 22.87
CA LEU A 136 -6.94 -40.40 23.46
C LEU A 136 -6.64 -38.90 23.42
N ALA A 137 -6.92 -38.21 22.31
CA ALA A 137 -6.76 -36.76 22.22
C ALA A 137 -7.61 -35.99 23.25
N MET A 138 -8.84 -36.46 23.51
CA MET A 138 -9.73 -35.87 24.52
C MET A 138 -9.22 -36.06 25.96
N VAL A 139 -8.55 -37.18 26.26
CA VAL A 139 -7.93 -37.41 27.58
C VAL A 139 -6.70 -36.51 27.78
N CYS A 140 -5.98 -36.22 26.70
CA CYS A 140 -4.81 -35.35 26.71
C CYS A 140 -5.15 -33.85 26.64
N LEU A 141 -6.42 -33.44 26.72
CA LEU A 141 -6.78 -32.02 26.66
C LEU A 141 -6.23 -31.25 27.88
N PRO A 142 -5.57 -30.11 27.68
CA PRO A 142 -5.01 -29.33 28.79
C PRO A 142 -6.10 -28.70 29.68
N GLY A 143 -5.83 -28.60 30.98
CA GLY A 143 -6.78 -28.14 32.00
C GLY A 143 -6.67 -26.64 32.31
N LEU A 144 -7.81 -25.95 32.46
CA LEU A 144 -7.91 -24.49 32.69
C LEU A 144 -7.58 -24.04 34.13
N SER A 145 -6.54 -24.56 34.78
CA SER A 145 -6.29 -24.40 36.22
C SER A 145 -5.33 -23.28 36.64
N VAL A 146 -4.83 -22.45 35.71
CA VAL A 146 -3.79 -21.42 36.01
C VAL A 146 -4.33 -20.00 36.20
N ALA A 147 -5.59 -19.73 35.84
CA ALA A 147 -6.20 -18.41 35.98
C ALA A 147 -6.24 -17.94 37.45
N GLU A 148 -6.48 -18.86 38.39
CA GLU A 148 -6.55 -18.54 39.83
C GLU A 148 -5.17 -18.28 40.47
N LEU A 149 -4.08 -18.67 39.81
CA LEU A 149 -2.71 -18.49 40.29
C LEU A 149 -2.12 -17.12 39.93
N GLY A 150 -2.81 -16.33 39.09
CA GLY A 150 -2.39 -14.97 38.69
C GLY A 150 -1.93 -14.82 37.23
N LEU A 151 -2.18 -15.81 36.37
CA LEU A 151 -1.90 -15.72 34.94
C LEU A 151 -2.70 -14.57 34.29
N GLY A 152 -1.99 -13.66 33.60
CA GLY A 152 -2.58 -12.46 33.02
C GLY A 152 -2.48 -11.22 33.92
N ARG A 153 -1.70 -11.31 35.01
CA ARG A 153 -1.17 -10.18 35.76
C ARG A 153 0.34 -10.07 35.56
N ASP A 154 0.86 -8.88 35.80
CA ASP A 154 2.29 -8.60 35.71
C ASP A 154 3.09 -9.43 36.72
N MET A 155 4.20 -10.04 36.27
CA MET A 155 4.97 -11.01 37.05
C MET A 155 5.46 -10.45 38.40
N TRP A 156 5.81 -9.16 38.45
CA TRP A 156 6.25 -8.48 39.67
C TRP A 156 5.12 -8.20 40.68
N THR A 157 3.86 -8.36 40.30
CA THR A 157 2.70 -8.20 41.21
C THR A 157 2.30 -9.50 41.92
N LEU A 158 2.95 -10.62 41.57
CA LEU A 158 2.61 -11.95 42.06
C LEU A 158 3.56 -12.42 43.16
N PRO A 159 3.08 -13.23 44.13
CA PRO A 159 3.95 -13.96 45.03
C PRO A 159 4.90 -14.87 44.25
N PHE A 160 6.18 -14.92 44.62
CA PHE A 160 7.18 -15.74 43.92
C PHE A 160 6.83 -17.23 43.83
N ASP A 161 6.16 -17.78 44.85
CA ASP A 161 5.69 -19.17 44.84
C ASP A 161 4.62 -19.42 43.78
N ASN A 162 3.81 -18.41 43.45
CA ASN A 162 2.81 -18.52 42.40
C ASN A 162 3.46 -18.54 41.01
N ILE A 163 4.56 -17.82 40.80
CA ILE A 163 5.34 -17.86 39.54
C ILE A 163 5.85 -19.28 39.29
N THR A 164 6.47 -19.90 40.30
CA THR A 164 6.94 -21.29 40.24
C THR A 164 5.79 -22.27 39.97
N LYS A 165 4.63 -22.10 40.62
CA LYS A 165 3.45 -22.96 40.39
C LYS A 165 2.87 -22.79 38.97
N ILE A 166 2.88 -21.57 38.43
CA ILE A 166 2.42 -21.30 37.05
C ILE A 166 3.33 -22.03 36.05
N LEU A 167 4.65 -21.91 36.19
CA LEU A 167 5.61 -22.60 35.31
C LEU A 167 5.55 -24.12 35.45
N TYR A 168 5.29 -24.63 36.66
CA TYR A 168 5.06 -26.06 36.90
C TYR A 168 3.83 -26.58 36.14
N VAL A 169 2.73 -25.82 36.12
CA VAL A 169 1.55 -26.20 35.35
C VAL A 169 1.84 -26.12 33.84
N TYR A 170 2.55 -25.08 33.37
CA TYR A 170 2.91 -24.93 31.96
C TYR A 170 3.75 -26.07 31.42
N PHE A 171 4.68 -26.59 32.23
CA PHE A 171 5.45 -27.76 31.86
C PHE A 171 4.54 -28.94 31.46
N TRP A 172 3.53 -29.24 32.27
CA TRP A 172 2.59 -30.32 31.97
C TRP A 172 1.63 -29.96 30.82
N ASP A 173 1.19 -28.71 30.76
CA ASP A 173 0.31 -28.17 29.71
C ASP A 173 0.95 -28.28 28.32
N GLU A 174 2.26 -28.00 28.22
CA GLU A 174 3.05 -28.13 27.00
C GLU A 174 3.11 -29.59 26.51
N LEU A 175 3.33 -30.55 27.41
CA LEU A 175 3.37 -31.98 27.05
C LEU A 175 2.01 -32.46 26.53
N LEU A 176 0.92 -32.01 27.17
CA LEU A 176 -0.44 -32.30 26.75
C LEU A 176 -0.74 -31.69 25.37
N TYR A 177 -0.39 -30.42 25.16
CA TYR A 177 -0.52 -29.73 23.87
C TYR A 177 0.23 -30.44 22.74
N LEU A 178 1.50 -30.78 22.94
CA LEU A 178 2.34 -31.47 21.96
C LEU A 178 1.82 -32.88 21.63
N SER A 179 1.00 -33.46 22.50
CA SER A 179 0.35 -34.76 22.29
C SER A 179 -0.99 -34.63 21.55
N VAL A 180 -1.82 -33.64 21.88
CA VAL A 180 -3.16 -33.46 21.28
C VAL A 180 -3.08 -33.15 19.79
N LEU A 181 -2.16 -32.27 19.36
CA LEU A 181 -2.03 -31.86 17.96
C LEU A 181 -1.81 -33.05 16.99
N PRO A 182 -0.80 -33.91 17.16
CA PRO A 182 -0.62 -35.05 16.27
C PRO A 182 -1.74 -36.09 16.41
N LEU A 183 -2.33 -36.29 17.61
CA LEU A 183 -3.44 -37.24 17.79
C LEU A 183 -4.70 -36.84 17.00
N THR A 184 -5.03 -35.54 16.94
CA THR A 184 -6.17 -35.06 16.13
C THR A 184 -5.93 -35.29 14.63
N LYS A 185 -4.71 -35.01 14.15
CA LYS A 185 -4.29 -35.26 12.76
C LYS A 185 -4.29 -36.75 12.41
N ILE A 186 -3.81 -37.62 13.31
CA ILE A 186 -3.85 -39.08 13.14
C ILE A 186 -5.30 -39.57 13.07
N SER A 187 -6.22 -39.03 13.90
CA SER A 187 -7.65 -39.37 13.82
C SER A 187 -8.24 -39.04 12.44
N ILE A 188 -7.90 -37.87 11.87
CA ILE A 188 -8.31 -37.48 10.51
C ILE A 188 -7.73 -38.43 9.46
N CYS A 189 -6.45 -38.79 9.56
CA CYS A 189 -5.80 -39.72 8.64
C CYS A 189 -6.40 -41.13 8.72
N CYS A 190 -6.70 -41.64 9.92
CA CYS A 190 -7.41 -42.90 10.11
C CYS A 190 -8.80 -42.88 9.46
N PHE A 191 -9.49 -41.73 9.51
CA PHE A 191 -10.75 -41.55 8.82
C PHE A 191 -10.58 -41.56 7.28
N TYR A 192 -9.52 -40.94 6.75
CA TYR A 192 -9.21 -41.01 5.31
C TYR A 192 -8.94 -42.44 4.83
N LEU A 193 -8.19 -43.24 5.60
CA LEU A 193 -7.95 -44.66 5.32
C LEU A 193 -9.23 -45.50 5.32
N ARG A 194 -10.27 -45.04 6.02
CA ARG A 194 -11.59 -45.69 6.07
C ARG A 194 -12.44 -45.38 4.84
N ILE A 195 -12.31 -44.18 4.26
CA ILE A 195 -13.10 -43.76 3.09
C ILE A 195 -12.44 -44.19 1.78
N PHE A 196 -11.14 -43.94 1.63
CA PHE A 196 -10.50 -44.02 0.33
C PHE A 196 -9.74 -45.35 0.17
N PRO A 197 -10.14 -46.22 -0.78
CA PRO A 197 -9.50 -47.52 -1.00
C PRO A 197 -8.25 -47.45 -1.89
N GLU A 198 -7.96 -46.30 -2.51
CA GLU A 198 -6.86 -46.15 -3.47
C GLU A 198 -5.48 -46.44 -2.85
N ARG A 199 -4.70 -47.36 -3.44
CA ARG A 199 -3.42 -47.82 -2.86
C ARG A 199 -2.40 -46.69 -2.67
N ARG A 200 -2.22 -45.82 -3.66
CA ARG A 200 -1.26 -44.69 -3.59
C ARG A 200 -1.62 -43.70 -2.49
N PHE A 201 -2.92 -43.38 -2.38
CA PHE A 201 -3.43 -42.51 -1.33
C PHE A 201 -3.22 -43.13 0.06
N ARG A 202 -3.55 -44.42 0.25
CA ARG A 202 -3.36 -45.12 1.52
C ARG A 202 -1.89 -45.14 1.96
N THR A 203 -0.96 -45.40 1.03
CA THR A 203 0.48 -45.33 1.33
C THR A 203 0.90 -43.94 1.80
N ALA A 204 0.47 -42.89 1.10
CA ALA A 204 0.73 -41.51 1.52
C ALA A 204 0.13 -41.19 2.90
N THR A 205 -1.09 -41.64 3.18
CA THR A 205 -1.73 -41.46 4.50
C THR A 205 -0.98 -42.17 5.62
N TYR A 206 -0.47 -43.40 5.41
CA TYR A 206 0.35 -44.08 6.41
C TYR A 206 1.68 -43.37 6.68
N VAL A 207 2.31 -42.78 5.65
CA VAL A 207 3.51 -41.95 5.83
C VAL A 207 3.20 -40.73 6.71
N VAL A 208 2.09 -40.03 6.45
CA VAL A 208 1.68 -38.86 7.25
C VAL A 208 1.35 -39.24 8.69
N ILE A 209 0.74 -40.41 8.93
CA ILE A 209 0.57 -40.95 10.30
C ILE A 209 1.93 -41.16 10.97
N GLY A 210 2.89 -41.79 10.26
CA GLY A 210 4.26 -41.98 10.75
C GLY A 210 4.96 -40.67 11.13
N LEU A 211 4.82 -39.62 10.30
CA LEU A 211 5.37 -38.30 10.59
C LEU A 211 4.76 -37.65 11.84
N ASN A 212 3.44 -37.78 12.05
CA ASN A 212 2.77 -37.27 13.25
C ASN A 212 3.19 -38.03 14.52
N VAL A 213 3.38 -39.36 14.43
CA VAL A 213 3.90 -40.16 15.55
C VAL A 213 5.35 -39.76 15.88
N ALA A 214 6.19 -39.58 14.85
CA ALA A 214 7.57 -39.14 15.03
C ALA A 214 7.64 -37.74 15.67
N TYR A 215 6.79 -36.80 15.22
CA TYR A 215 6.65 -35.48 15.82
C TYR A 215 6.29 -35.58 17.30
N MET A 216 5.25 -36.35 17.63
CA MET A 216 4.77 -36.53 19.01
C MET A 216 5.87 -37.06 19.92
N ILE A 217 6.52 -38.17 19.54
CA ILE A 217 7.57 -38.80 20.35
C ILE A 217 8.77 -37.86 20.52
N THR A 218 9.21 -37.23 19.43
CA THR A 218 10.42 -36.39 19.45
C THR A 218 10.22 -35.17 20.34
N PHE A 219 9.14 -34.40 20.14
CA PHE A 219 8.95 -33.16 20.89
C PHE A 219 8.54 -33.42 22.34
N VAL A 220 7.76 -34.46 22.64
CA VAL A 220 7.47 -34.84 24.04
C VAL A 220 8.75 -35.25 24.77
N LEU A 221 9.64 -36.05 24.16
CA LEU A 221 10.90 -36.43 24.80
C LEU A 221 11.83 -35.23 25.00
N ILE A 222 11.91 -34.33 24.02
CA ILE A 222 12.71 -33.10 24.14
C ILE A 222 12.17 -32.22 25.27
N SER A 223 10.84 -32.01 25.36
CA SER A 223 10.21 -31.21 26.41
C SER A 223 10.34 -31.87 27.80
N VAL A 224 10.19 -33.19 27.93
CA VAL A 224 10.37 -33.91 29.22
C VAL A 224 11.80 -33.74 29.75
N PHE A 225 12.80 -33.76 28.88
CA PHE A 225 14.21 -33.62 29.26
C PHE A 225 14.77 -32.21 28.98
N GLN A 226 13.90 -31.19 28.93
CA GLN A 226 14.30 -29.84 28.57
C GLN A 226 15.29 -29.19 29.55
N CYS A 227 15.29 -29.61 30.82
CA CYS A 227 16.23 -29.15 31.84
C CYS A 227 16.87 -30.31 32.60
N ARG A 228 18.13 -30.11 33.02
CA ARG A 228 18.89 -31.06 33.84
C ARG A 228 19.43 -30.35 35.10
N PRO A 229 19.01 -30.75 36.31
CA PRO A 229 17.91 -31.68 36.63
C PRO A 229 16.52 -31.12 36.27
N LEU A 230 15.52 -32.00 36.14
CA LEU A 230 14.14 -31.67 35.71
C LEU A 230 13.49 -30.48 36.46
N PRO A 231 13.67 -30.30 37.78
CA PRO A 231 13.09 -29.15 38.48
C PRO A 231 13.50 -27.78 37.93
N GLY A 232 14.59 -27.71 37.16
CA GLY A 232 14.97 -26.51 36.42
C GLY A 232 13.87 -25.99 35.50
N ALA A 233 12.97 -26.84 34.99
CA ALA A 233 11.87 -26.40 34.10
C ALA A 233 10.91 -25.38 34.75
N TRP A 234 10.80 -25.36 36.08
CA TRP A 234 9.93 -24.41 36.80
C TRP A 234 10.64 -23.62 37.90
N HIS A 235 11.91 -23.92 38.20
CA HIS A 235 12.75 -23.15 39.13
C HIS A 235 13.80 -22.27 38.42
N HIS A 236 14.04 -22.41 37.12
CA HIS A 236 15.09 -21.63 36.44
C HIS A 236 14.86 -20.11 36.43
N TRP A 237 13.61 -19.66 36.56
CA TRP A 237 13.24 -18.24 36.47
C TRP A 237 13.87 -17.36 37.56
N ASP A 238 14.23 -17.91 38.73
CA ASP A 238 14.79 -17.13 39.84
C ASP A 238 16.31 -16.94 39.77
N GLY A 239 16.99 -17.71 38.90
CA GLY A 239 18.43 -17.61 38.65
C GLY A 239 19.32 -18.01 39.84
N GLU A 240 18.77 -18.55 40.93
CA GLU A 240 19.53 -18.86 42.15
C GLU A 240 20.38 -20.12 42.01
N VAL A 241 19.91 -21.07 41.20
CA VAL A 241 20.60 -22.32 40.90
C VAL A 241 20.79 -22.41 39.39
N ASN A 242 22.03 -22.70 38.98
CA ASN A 242 22.36 -22.82 37.55
C ASN A 242 21.87 -24.17 37.01
N TYR A 243 20.71 -24.17 36.37
CA TYR A 243 20.16 -25.32 35.65
C TYR A 243 20.61 -25.30 34.20
N HIS A 244 21.02 -26.45 33.67
CA HIS A 244 21.28 -26.59 32.23
C HIS A 244 20.00 -26.98 31.51
N CYS A 245 19.39 -26.01 30.83
CA CYS A 245 18.24 -26.22 29.96
C CYS A 245 18.63 -26.15 28.48
N ASN A 246 17.89 -26.86 27.64
CA ASN A 246 17.99 -26.73 26.19
C ASN A 246 17.42 -25.36 25.73
N ASN A 247 17.58 -25.05 24.46
CA ASN A 247 17.00 -23.81 23.92
C ASN A 247 15.49 -23.98 23.72
N ILE A 248 14.71 -23.59 24.74
CA ILE A 248 13.24 -23.69 24.78
C ILE A 248 12.60 -22.91 23.62
N ASN A 249 13.16 -21.77 23.23
CA ASN A 249 12.67 -20.97 22.10
C ASN A 249 12.87 -21.71 20.77
N ALA A 250 14.06 -22.27 20.54
CA ALA A 250 14.36 -23.06 19.34
C ALA A 250 13.50 -24.33 19.28
N GLN A 251 13.26 -24.98 20.42
CA GLN A 251 12.31 -26.10 20.54
C GLN A 251 10.90 -25.67 20.13
N GLY A 252 10.39 -24.56 20.68
CA GLY A 252 9.06 -24.03 20.39
C GLY A 252 8.85 -23.65 18.92
N TRP A 253 9.84 -22.98 18.31
CA TRP A 253 9.78 -22.62 16.88
C TRP A 253 9.83 -23.85 15.97
N SER A 254 10.69 -24.81 16.30
CA SER A 254 10.81 -26.06 15.53
C SER A 254 9.51 -26.87 15.60
N ALA A 255 8.91 -26.97 16.79
CA ALA A 255 7.63 -27.64 16.99
C ALA A 255 6.52 -26.96 16.18
N ALA A 256 6.41 -25.63 16.26
CA ALA A 256 5.39 -24.86 15.55
C ALA A 256 5.52 -24.97 14.02
N LEU A 257 6.73 -24.87 13.46
CA LEU A 257 6.97 -24.96 12.01
C LEU A 257 6.65 -26.37 11.47
N ILE A 258 7.08 -27.42 12.16
CA ILE A 258 6.82 -28.79 11.74
C ILE A 258 5.32 -29.11 11.88
N ASN A 259 4.67 -28.67 12.96
CA ASN A 259 3.23 -28.85 13.14
C ASN A 259 2.42 -28.16 12.03
N MET A 260 2.79 -26.92 11.66
CA MET A 260 2.16 -26.19 10.55
C MET A 260 2.31 -26.93 9.21
N ALA A 261 3.49 -27.48 8.93
CA ALA A 261 3.68 -28.30 7.74
C ALA A 261 2.79 -29.55 7.75
N LEU A 262 2.65 -30.21 8.91
CA LEU A 262 1.76 -31.37 9.06
C LEU A 262 0.28 -31.00 8.89
N ASP A 263 -0.17 -29.82 9.34
CA ASP A 263 -1.53 -29.32 9.11
C ASP A 263 -1.82 -29.16 7.62
N ILE A 264 -0.91 -28.51 6.88
CA ILE A 264 -1.04 -28.32 5.43
C ILE A 264 -1.06 -29.67 4.72
N ILE A 265 -0.15 -30.59 5.08
CA ILE A 265 -0.08 -31.92 4.45
C ILE A 265 -1.39 -32.70 4.67
N VAL A 266 -1.92 -32.73 5.90
CA VAL A 266 -3.17 -33.44 6.22
C VAL A 266 -4.35 -32.81 5.46
N MET A 267 -4.40 -31.48 5.34
CA MET A 267 -5.43 -30.77 4.60
C MET A 267 -5.37 -31.04 3.09
N LEU A 268 -4.18 -31.01 2.49
CA LEU A 268 -4.03 -31.18 1.04
C LEU A 268 -4.26 -32.62 0.59
N LEU A 269 -4.01 -33.59 1.47
CA LEU A 269 -4.03 -35.01 1.16
C LEU A 269 -5.30 -35.47 0.41
N PRO A 270 -6.54 -35.20 0.87
CA PRO A 270 -7.77 -35.63 0.19
C PRO A 270 -8.22 -34.75 -0.99
N LEU A 271 -7.60 -33.58 -1.25
CA LEU A 271 -8.12 -32.60 -2.21
C LEU A 271 -8.13 -33.14 -3.65
N LYS A 272 -7.09 -33.87 -4.04
CA LYS A 272 -7.00 -34.48 -5.38
C LYS A 272 -8.15 -35.47 -5.61
N GLN A 273 -8.49 -36.28 -4.61
CA GLN A 273 -9.58 -37.25 -4.65
C GLN A 273 -10.95 -36.56 -4.65
N LEU A 274 -11.08 -35.41 -3.99
CA LEU A 274 -12.33 -34.65 -3.94
C LEU A 274 -12.59 -33.82 -5.21
N TYR A 275 -11.54 -33.33 -5.87
CA TYR A 275 -11.66 -32.59 -7.13
C TYR A 275 -12.25 -33.45 -8.27
N GLY A 276 -12.03 -34.77 -8.23
CA GLY A 276 -12.57 -35.72 -9.21
C GLY A 276 -14.04 -36.13 -8.99
N LEU A 277 -14.72 -35.61 -7.95
CA LEU A 277 -16.10 -35.99 -7.63
C LEU A 277 -17.12 -34.89 -8.05
N ASN A 278 -18.05 -35.24 -8.93
CA ASN A 278 -19.20 -34.39 -9.29
C ASN A 278 -20.20 -34.28 -8.14
N LEU A 279 -19.91 -33.41 -7.17
CA LEU A 279 -20.72 -33.20 -5.97
C LEU A 279 -21.80 -32.12 -6.17
N SER A 280 -23.01 -32.37 -5.66
CA SER A 280 -24.08 -31.36 -5.58
C SER A 280 -23.66 -30.17 -4.70
N TRP A 281 -24.23 -28.99 -4.92
CA TRP A 281 -23.80 -27.76 -4.24
C TRP A 281 -23.84 -27.85 -2.71
N ARG A 282 -24.80 -28.59 -2.13
CA ARG A 282 -24.87 -28.86 -0.68
C ARG A 282 -23.70 -29.71 -0.19
N LYS A 283 -23.29 -30.72 -0.97
CA LYS A 283 -22.09 -31.53 -0.67
C LYS A 283 -20.82 -30.70 -0.79
N LYS A 284 -20.75 -29.80 -1.78
CA LYS A 284 -19.64 -28.83 -1.93
C LYS A 284 -19.58 -27.89 -0.73
N ALA A 285 -20.69 -27.33 -0.26
CA ALA A 285 -20.74 -26.48 0.93
C ALA A 285 -20.19 -27.18 2.18
N TYR A 286 -20.56 -28.45 2.41
CA TYR A 286 -20.01 -29.23 3.53
C TYR A 286 -18.51 -29.52 3.42
N VAL A 287 -18.06 -29.88 2.22
CA VAL A 287 -16.64 -30.10 1.94
C VAL A 287 -15.86 -28.80 2.11
N MET A 288 -16.40 -27.67 1.63
CA MET A 288 -15.85 -26.34 1.85
C MET A 288 -15.79 -25.99 3.34
N CYS A 289 -16.85 -26.19 4.13
CA CYS A 289 -16.82 -25.95 5.58
C CYS A 289 -15.77 -26.80 6.32
N MET A 290 -15.60 -28.08 5.94
CA MET A 290 -14.56 -28.94 6.50
C MET A 290 -13.14 -28.46 6.15
N PHE A 291 -12.92 -27.96 4.93
CA PHE A 291 -11.64 -27.37 4.52
C PHE A 291 -11.40 -25.99 5.12
N SER A 292 -12.42 -25.14 5.24
CA SER A 292 -12.33 -23.83 5.89
C SER A 292 -11.89 -23.94 7.33
N LEU A 293 -12.35 -24.97 8.07
CA LEU A 293 -11.88 -25.23 9.43
C LEU A 293 -10.42 -25.74 9.48
N GLY A 294 -9.97 -26.51 8.48
CA GLY A 294 -8.55 -26.89 8.36
C GLY A 294 -7.63 -25.71 8.03
N ILE A 295 -8.07 -24.80 7.15
CA ILE A 295 -7.39 -23.53 6.88
C ILE A 295 -7.36 -22.66 8.14
N PHE A 296 -8.48 -22.60 8.88
CA PHE A 296 -8.54 -21.83 10.13
C PHE A 296 -7.59 -22.37 11.20
N VAL A 297 -7.48 -23.69 11.38
CA VAL A 297 -6.49 -24.28 12.30
C VAL A 297 -5.07 -23.88 11.89
N THR A 298 -4.75 -23.93 10.59
CA THR A 298 -3.44 -23.50 10.08
C THR A 298 -3.16 -22.02 10.35
N LEU A 299 -4.17 -21.15 10.17
CA LEU A 299 -4.07 -19.72 10.50
C LEU A 299 -3.83 -19.48 12.00
N VAL A 300 -4.53 -20.22 12.87
CA VAL A 300 -4.31 -20.16 14.31
C VAL A 300 -2.88 -20.58 14.67
N THR A 301 -2.32 -21.62 14.04
CA THR A 301 -0.92 -22.04 14.22
C THR A 301 0.07 -20.95 13.80
N ILE A 302 -0.23 -20.19 12.72
CA ILE A 302 0.59 -19.05 12.28
C ILE A 302 0.57 -17.91 13.31
N LEU A 303 -0.61 -17.53 13.79
CA LEU A 303 -0.76 -16.48 14.82
C LEU A 303 -0.12 -16.90 16.15
N ARG A 304 -0.12 -18.20 16.46
CA ARG A 304 0.62 -18.75 17.60
C ARG A 304 2.14 -18.64 17.42
N LEU A 305 2.66 -18.90 16.22
CA LEU A 305 4.10 -18.76 15.94
C LEU A 305 4.57 -17.31 16.10
N GLU A 306 3.79 -16.33 15.64
CA GLU A 306 4.03 -14.91 15.90
C GLU A 306 4.10 -14.62 17.41
N SER A 307 3.14 -15.14 18.17
CA SER A 307 3.10 -14.98 19.63
C SER A 307 4.31 -15.62 20.34
N LEU A 308 4.82 -16.76 19.84
CA LEU A 308 6.03 -17.41 20.34
C LEU A 308 7.30 -16.60 20.02
N ILE A 309 7.36 -15.95 18.86
CA ILE A 309 8.49 -15.09 18.50
C ILE A 309 8.52 -13.86 19.40
N HIS A 310 7.37 -13.25 19.68
CA HIS A 310 7.27 -12.13 20.61
C HIS A 310 7.64 -12.51 22.06
N PHE A 311 7.22 -13.70 22.51
CA PHE A 311 7.55 -14.20 23.84
C PHE A 311 9.03 -14.54 24.03
N ALA A 312 9.76 -14.89 22.96
CA ALA A 312 11.17 -15.25 23.05
C ALA A 312 12.07 -14.11 23.59
N THR A 313 11.58 -12.88 23.60
CA THR A 313 12.30 -11.68 24.06
C THR A 313 11.65 -10.98 25.25
N THR A 314 10.63 -11.58 25.88
CA THR A 314 9.94 -10.95 27.03
C THR A 314 10.58 -11.29 28.36
N GLU A 315 10.57 -10.31 29.27
CA GLU A 315 10.95 -10.48 30.68
C GLU A 315 9.72 -10.67 31.59
N ASN A 316 8.50 -10.49 31.06
CA ASN A 316 7.24 -10.59 31.80
C ASN A 316 6.46 -11.85 31.43
N LEU A 317 6.94 -12.98 31.94
CA LEU A 317 6.46 -14.32 31.58
C LEU A 317 4.94 -14.47 31.80
N THR A 318 4.41 -14.04 32.94
CA THR A 318 2.99 -14.27 33.31
C THR A 318 2.02 -13.35 32.57
N TRP A 319 2.48 -12.19 32.08
CA TRP A 319 1.67 -11.31 31.26
C TRP A 319 1.65 -11.83 29.82
N ASP A 320 2.81 -12.00 29.18
CA ASP A 320 2.89 -12.20 27.73
C ASP A 320 2.58 -13.64 27.28
N TYR A 321 2.73 -14.62 28.17
CA TYR A 321 2.33 -16.00 27.89
C TYR A 321 0.82 -16.14 27.62
N VAL A 322 -0.01 -15.21 28.10
CA VAL A 322 -1.46 -15.17 27.83
C VAL A 322 -1.75 -15.35 26.34
N LYS A 323 -0.96 -14.70 25.47
CA LYS A 323 -1.17 -14.77 24.03
C LYS A 323 -0.93 -16.16 23.45
N ILE A 324 0.16 -16.80 23.88
CA ILE A 324 0.49 -18.17 23.50
C ILE A 324 -0.57 -19.15 24.03
N GLY A 325 -0.98 -18.96 25.28
CA GLY A 325 -1.99 -19.80 25.93
C GLY A 325 -3.31 -19.81 25.17
N TYR A 326 -3.88 -18.64 24.87
CA TYR A 326 -5.19 -18.60 24.20
C TYR A 326 -5.14 -19.21 22.80
N TRP A 327 -4.09 -18.97 22.00
CA TRP A 327 -3.98 -19.57 20.67
C TRP A 327 -3.78 -21.08 20.74
N SER A 328 -2.96 -21.57 21.67
CA SER A 328 -2.74 -23.01 21.88
C SER A 328 -4.05 -23.73 22.25
N THR A 329 -4.85 -23.11 23.11
CA THR A 329 -6.17 -23.63 23.51
C THR A 329 -7.16 -23.64 22.34
N ILE A 330 -7.24 -22.56 21.56
CA ILE A 330 -8.11 -22.48 20.38
C ILE A 330 -7.70 -23.54 19.34
N GLU A 331 -6.41 -23.69 19.08
CA GLU A 331 -5.86 -24.65 18.13
C GLU A 331 -6.30 -26.09 18.47
N CYS A 332 -6.13 -26.51 19.73
CA CYS A 332 -6.56 -27.82 20.21
C CYS A 332 -8.08 -28.03 20.06
N HIS A 333 -8.90 -27.06 20.50
CA HIS A 333 -10.35 -27.18 20.44
C HIS A 333 -10.89 -27.25 19.01
N VAL A 334 -10.41 -26.38 18.12
CA VAL A 334 -10.85 -26.37 16.72
C VAL A 334 -10.35 -27.61 15.99
N GLY A 335 -9.12 -28.09 16.27
CA GLY A 335 -8.60 -29.34 15.73
C GLY A 335 -9.48 -30.54 16.06
N ILE A 336 -9.95 -30.63 17.32
CA ILE A 336 -10.90 -31.67 17.77
C ILE A 336 -12.24 -31.54 17.05
N ILE A 337 -12.82 -30.34 16.99
CA ILE A 337 -14.09 -30.08 16.30
C ILE A 337 -13.98 -30.50 14.83
N CYS A 338 -12.92 -30.07 14.13
CA CYS A 338 -12.64 -30.40 12.74
C CYS A 338 -12.57 -31.92 12.52
N ALA A 339 -11.86 -32.63 13.39
CA ALA A 339 -11.75 -34.08 13.33
C ALA A 339 -13.08 -34.82 13.62
N CYS A 340 -14.03 -34.19 14.33
CA CYS A 340 -15.34 -34.77 14.64
C CYS A 340 -16.41 -34.51 13.56
N LEU A 341 -16.26 -33.47 12.74
CA LEU A 341 -17.21 -33.12 11.67
C LEU A 341 -17.64 -34.28 10.76
N PRO A 342 -16.75 -35.18 10.31
CA PRO A 342 -17.18 -36.24 9.41
C PRO A 342 -18.16 -37.23 10.06
N ALA A 343 -18.01 -37.50 11.36
CA ALA A 343 -18.93 -38.34 12.12
C ALA A 343 -20.26 -37.62 12.37
N ILE A 344 -20.21 -36.33 12.71
CA ILE A 344 -21.40 -35.48 12.91
C ILE A 344 -22.24 -35.43 11.62
N ARG A 345 -21.61 -35.27 10.46
CA ARG A 345 -22.29 -35.32 9.15
C ARG A 345 -23.01 -36.65 8.92
N SER A 346 -22.38 -37.77 9.27
CA SER A 346 -23.00 -39.10 9.15
C SER A 346 -24.26 -39.22 10.04
N LEU A 347 -24.25 -38.61 11.22
CA LEU A 347 -25.40 -38.57 12.13
C LEU A 347 -26.52 -37.67 11.59
N LEU A 348 -26.20 -36.45 11.15
CA LEU A 348 -27.17 -35.48 10.62
C LEU A 348 -27.90 -35.99 9.36
N ARG A 349 -27.19 -36.69 8.47
CA ARG A 349 -27.81 -37.32 7.28
C ARG A 349 -28.90 -38.34 7.64
N ARG A 350 -28.78 -38.99 8.81
CA ARG A 350 -29.72 -40.03 9.27
C ARG A 350 -30.89 -39.45 10.06
N VAL A 351 -30.64 -38.43 10.88
CA VAL A 351 -31.66 -37.82 11.75
C VAL A 351 -32.53 -36.79 11.01
N ALA A 352 -31.97 -36.07 10.02
CA ALA A 352 -32.68 -35.03 9.27
C ALA A 352 -32.53 -35.19 7.74
N PRO A 353 -33.05 -36.28 7.14
CA PRO A 353 -32.85 -36.60 5.71
C PRO A 353 -33.48 -35.59 4.74
N ARG A 354 -34.51 -34.83 5.15
CA ARG A 354 -35.10 -33.76 4.31
C ARG A 354 -34.19 -32.53 4.14
N ALA A 355 -33.35 -32.22 5.14
CA ALA A 355 -32.37 -31.14 5.07
C ALA A 355 -31.04 -31.60 4.43
N PHE A 356 -30.67 -32.88 4.61
CA PHE A 356 -29.33 -33.41 4.28
C PHE A 356 -29.29 -34.64 3.36
N GLY A 357 -30.38 -35.00 2.69
CA GLY A 357 -30.47 -36.09 1.71
C GLY A 357 -30.09 -35.66 0.28
N ASP A 358 -29.66 -36.63 -0.54
CA ASP A 358 -29.22 -36.42 -1.92
C ASP A 358 -30.39 -36.44 -2.91
N THR A 359 -30.46 -35.43 -3.78
CA THR A 359 -31.34 -35.42 -4.96
C THR A 359 -30.47 -35.64 -6.20
N GLU A 360 -30.54 -36.83 -6.81
CA GLU A 360 -30.08 -37.05 -8.18
C GLU A 360 -31.27 -36.98 -9.13
N ARG A 361 -31.14 -36.21 -10.22
CA ARG A 361 -31.98 -36.34 -11.40
C ARG A 361 -31.06 -36.38 -12.62
N GLY A 362 -30.75 -37.59 -13.07
CA GLY A 362 -30.02 -37.83 -14.31
C GLY A 362 -30.79 -37.30 -15.51
N LYS A 363 -30.09 -36.61 -16.42
CA LYS A 363 -30.54 -36.37 -17.78
C LYS A 363 -29.73 -37.24 -18.72
N THR A 364 -30.46 -38.11 -19.38
CA THR A 364 -30.07 -39.11 -20.37
C THR A 364 -29.43 -38.46 -21.59
N TYR A 365 -28.36 -39.08 -22.08
CA TYR A 365 -27.72 -38.81 -23.35
C TYR A 365 -28.67 -39.06 -24.52
N GLY A 366 -28.64 -38.16 -25.51
CA GLY A 366 -29.22 -38.33 -26.84
C GLY A 366 -28.19 -37.91 -27.89
N THR A 367 -27.57 -38.90 -28.53
CA THR A 367 -26.62 -38.82 -29.64
C THR A 367 -27.33 -38.60 -30.98
N TYR A 368 -26.80 -37.70 -31.82
CA TYR A 368 -26.74 -37.66 -33.30
C TYR A 368 -25.99 -36.36 -33.64
N GLY A 369 -25.00 -36.21 -34.51
CA GLY A 369 -24.39 -37.04 -35.54
C GLY A 369 -23.77 -36.07 -36.57
N SER A 370 -22.44 -36.14 -36.75
CA SER A 370 -21.59 -35.65 -37.87
C SER A 370 -21.92 -34.33 -38.59
N ASN A 371 -20.97 -33.39 -38.65
CA ASN A 371 -20.04 -33.34 -39.81
C ASN A 371 -18.87 -32.36 -39.62
N SER A 372 -17.76 -32.79 -40.20
CA SER A 372 -16.48 -32.11 -40.41
C SER A 372 -16.56 -30.82 -41.23
N GLN A 373 -15.75 -29.81 -40.87
CA GLN A 373 -14.64 -29.34 -41.72
C GLN A 373 -13.85 -28.20 -41.05
N ALA A 374 -12.54 -28.26 -41.23
CA ALA A 374 -11.57 -27.26 -40.82
C ALA A 374 -11.72 -25.98 -41.65
N HIS A 375 -11.51 -24.81 -41.03
CA HIS A 375 -10.84 -23.69 -41.69
C HIS A 375 -10.24 -22.73 -40.64
N ASN A 376 -8.94 -22.48 -40.80
CA ASN A 376 -8.21 -21.37 -40.20
C ASN A 376 -8.95 -20.05 -40.44
N ASN A 377 -9.10 -19.22 -39.41
CA ASN A 377 -9.02 -17.78 -39.63
C ASN A 377 -8.61 -17.02 -38.36
N THR A 378 -7.59 -16.20 -38.55
CA THR A 378 -7.14 -15.10 -37.69
C THR A 378 -8.31 -14.15 -37.40
N GLY A 379 -8.68 -14.01 -36.12
CA GLY A 379 -9.75 -13.12 -35.67
C GLY A 379 -9.20 -11.86 -35.02
N GLY A 380 -9.03 -10.79 -35.81
CA GLY A 380 -8.97 -9.43 -35.28
C GLY A 380 -10.30 -9.06 -34.63
N PHE A 381 -10.24 -8.42 -33.46
CA PHE A 381 -11.42 -7.94 -32.74
C PHE A 381 -12.05 -6.77 -33.49
N GLY A 382 -13.11 -7.07 -34.26
CA GLY A 382 -13.98 -6.07 -34.87
C GLY A 382 -14.87 -5.43 -33.80
N VAL A 383 -14.63 -4.15 -33.54
CA VAL A 383 -15.61 -3.25 -32.92
C VAL A 383 -16.73 -3.04 -33.92
N THR A 384 -17.94 -3.46 -33.57
CA THR A 384 -19.12 -3.32 -34.42
C THR A 384 -19.53 -1.84 -34.50
N THR A 385 -19.10 -1.14 -35.54
CA THR A 385 -19.71 0.13 -35.95
C THR A 385 -21.06 -0.14 -36.60
N GLN A 386 -22.15 -0.16 -35.82
CA GLN A 386 -23.48 0.04 -36.37
C GLN A 386 -23.73 1.54 -36.54
N ARG A 387 -23.88 1.97 -37.81
CA ARG A 387 -24.46 3.27 -38.17
C ARG A 387 -25.97 3.21 -37.88
N SER A 388 -26.41 3.78 -36.77
CA SER A 388 -27.75 4.35 -36.66
C SER A 388 -27.68 5.83 -37.04
N THR A 389 -28.64 6.28 -37.87
CA THR A 389 -28.81 7.68 -38.30
C THR A 389 -29.59 8.52 -37.28
N GLU A 390 -29.66 8.08 -36.02
CA GLU A 390 -30.08 8.92 -34.90
C GLU A 390 -28.82 9.55 -34.29
N THR A 391 -28.69 10.87 -34.36
CA THR A 391 -27.68 11.60 -33.60
C THR A 391 -27.89 11.29 -32.13
N THR A 392 -27.06 10.40 -31.58
CA THR A 392 -27.14 10.00 -30.18
C THR A 392 -26.79 11.22 -29.34
N GLU A 393 -27.78 11.77 -28.66
CA GLU A 393 -27.62 12.91 -27.77
C GLU A 393 -27.07 12.42 -26.42
N TYR A 394 -25.98 13.02 -25.95
CA TYR A 394 -25.33 12.70 -24.68
C TYR A 394 -25.71 13.72 -23.61
N ASP A 395 -25.91 13.27 -22.37
CA ASP A 395 -26.12 14.17 -21.23
C ASP A 395 -24.84 14.94 -20.93
N TYR A 396 -23.71 14.22 -20.88
CA TYR A 396 -22.40 14.75 -20.58
C TYR A 396 -21.37 14.36 -21.64
N VAL A 397 -20.53 15.32 -22.02
CA VAL A 397 -19.34 15.08 -22.85
C VAL A 397 -18.11 15.38 -22.02
N VAL A 398 -17.31 14.34 -21.75
CA VAL A 398 -16.06 14.43 -20.99
C VAL A 398 -14.87 14.43 -21.95
N VAL A 399 -14.04 15.47 -21.88
CA VAL A 399 -12.89 15.67 -22.76
C VAL A 399 -11.61 15.27 -22.03
N GLY A 400 -11.05 14.11 -22.38
CA GLY A 400 -9.88 13.51 -21.75
C GLY A 400 -10.27 12.41 -20.76
N SER A 401 -9.72 11.22 -20.95
CA SER A 401 -9.99 10.04 -20.12
C SER A 401 -8.99 9.82 -18.97
N GLY A 402 -8.16 10.83 -18.70
CA GLY A 402 -7.08 10.79 -17.71
C GLY A 402 -7.56 10.63 -16.26
N PRO A 403 -6.64 10.81 -15.28
CA PRO A 403 -6.96 10.73 -13.86
C PRO A 403 -8.20 11.51 -13.38
N GLY A 404 -8.47 12.68 -13.98
CA GLY A 404 -9.64 13.48 -13.65
C GLY A 404 -10.91 13.02 -14.37
N GLY A 405 -10.87 12.84 -15.69
CA GLY A 405 -12.06 12.57 -16.50
C GLY A 405 -12.52 11.12 -16.49
N GLY A 406 -11.60 10.16 -16.34
CA GLY A 406 -11.93 8.74 -16.39
C GLY A 406 -12.87 8.28 -15.26
N PRO A 407 -12.49 8.43 -13.98
CA PRO A 407 -13.35 8.00 -12.87
C PRO A 407 -14.68 8.78 -12.85
N LEU A 408 -14.63 10.08 -13.17
CA LEU A 408 -15.79 10.95 -13.30
C LEU A 408 -16.81 10.40 -14.32
N ALA A 409 -16.36 10.12 -15.55
CA ALA A 409 -17.22 9.62 -16.61
C ALA A 409 -17.86 8.27 -16.24
N ALA A 410 -17.09 7.37 -15.62
CA ALA A 410 -17.61 6.10 -15.12
C ALA A 410 -18.69 6.30 -14.05
N ARG A 411 -18.47 7.20 -13.08
CA ARG A 411 -19.44 7.51 -12.02
C ARG A 411 -20.73 8.12 -12.57
N LEU A 412 -20.63 9.06 -13.51
CA LEU A 412 -21.80 9.64 -14.18
C LEU A 412 -22.61 8.57 -14.94
N ALA A 413 -21.95 7.67 -15.65
CA ALA A 413 -22.64 6.57 -16.34
C ALA A 413 -23.28 5.57 -15.36
N ILE A 414 -22.61 5.26 -14.25
CA ILE A 414 -23.15 4.41 -13.17
C ILE A 414 -24.40 5.05 -12.53
N ALA A 415 -24.44 6.38 -12.44
CA ALA A 415 -25.59 7.13 -11.96
C ALA A 415 -26.77 7.18 -12.95
N GLY A 416 -26.60 6.63 -14.16
CA GLY A 416 -27.67 6.47 -15.15
C GLY A 416 -27.65 7.50 -16.29
N PHE A 417 -26.64 8.36 -16.37
CA PHE A 417 -26.51 9.35 -17.45
C PHE A 417 -25.89 8.75 -18.72
N LYS A 418 -26.20 9.32 -19.88
CA LYS A 418 -25.50 9.02 -21.14
C LYS A 418 -24.25 9.87 -21.24
N VAL A 419 -23.09 9.22 -21.23
CA VAL A 419 -21.79 9.89 -21.18
C VAL A 419 -20.96 9.51 -22.40
N LEU A 420 -20.39 10.51 -23.07
CA LEU A 420 -19.37 10.32 -24.09
C LEU A 420 -18.02 10.80 -23.57
N VAL A 421 -17.01 9.94 -23.64
CA VAL A 421 -15.61 10.30 -23.39
C VAL A 421 -14.90 10.49 -24.72
N LEU A 422 -14.34 11.67 -24.94
CA LEU A 422 -13.48 11.99 -26.08
C LEU A 422 -12.03 11.94 -25.62
N ASP A 423 -11.19 11.18 -26.32
CA ASP A 423 -9.75 11.15 -26.03
C ASP A 423 -8.93 11.25 -27.32
N ALA A 424 -7.86 12.03 -27.27
CA ALA A 424 -6.97 12.22 -28.41
C ALA A 424 -6.12 10.97 -28.69
N GLY A 425 -5.88 10.13 -27.68
CA GLY A 425 -5.17 8.86 -27.78
C GLY A 425 -6.03 7.67 -28.21
N ASP A 426 -5.38 6.54 -28.48
CA ASP A 426 -6.03 5.23 -28.61
C ASP A 426 -5.98 4.43 -27.29
N ASP A 427 -6.27 3.13 -27.30
CA ASP A 427 -6.20 2.28 -26.11
C ASP A 427 -4.97 1.36 -26.15
N GLN A 428 -4.01 1.60 -25.26
CA GLN A 428 -2.79 0.80 -25.12
C GLN A 428 -2.75 -0.14 -23.91
N GLY A 429 -3.85 -0.34 -23.17
CA GLY A 429 -3.77 -1.12 -21.92
C GLY A 429 -3.59 -2.64 -22.06
N ASN A 430 -3.52 -3.16 -23.29
CA ASN A 430 -3.08 -4.52 -23.55
C ASN A 430 -1.58 -4.61 -23.89
N ALA A 431 -0.88 -3.48 -24.05
CA ALA A 431 0.55 -3.46 -24.31
C ALA A 431 1.32 -3.90 -23.07
N THR A 432 2.28 -4.81 -23.27
CA THR A 432 3.13 -5.35 -22.19
C THR A 432 3.81 -4.25 -21.38
N VAL A 433 4.37 -3.25 -22.08
CA VAL A 433 5.08 -2.10 -21.47
C VAL A 433 4.18 -1.20 -20.62
N GLN A 434 2.89 -1.11 -20.96
CA GLN A 434 1.92 -0.33 -20.18
C GLN A 434 1.53 -1.08 -18.90
N LYS A 435 1.28 -2.39 -19.04
CA LYS A 435 0.64 -3.22 -18.03
C LYS A 435 1.58 -3.65 -16.90
N ILE A 436 2.85 -3.91 -17.23
CA ILE A 436 3.81 -4.48 -16.27
C ILE A 436 4.44 -3.36 -15.43
N PRO A 437 4.37 -3.43 -14.09
CA PRO A 437 4.88 -2.38 -13.21
C PRO A 437 6.35 -1.97 -13.43
N ALA A 438 7.25 -2.93 -13.64
CA ALA A 438 8.68 -2.63 -13.82
C ALA A 438 9.01 -1.94 -15.14
N LEU A 439 8.09 -1.95 -16.11
CA LEU A 439 8.26 -1.30 -17.41
C LEU A 439 7.74 0.15 -17.42
N GLN A 440 7.49 0.73 -16.23
CA GLN A 440 6.94 2.08 -16.11
C GLN A 440 7.79 3.14 -16.82
N LEU A 441 9.13 3.03 -16.81
CA LEU A 441 10.01 3.97 -17.50
C LEU A 441 9.85 3.86 -19.03
N GLN A 442 9.90 2.63 -19.55
CA GLN A 442 9.70 2.31 -20.97
C GLN A 442 8.33 2.76 -21.44
N SER A 443 7.32 2.68 -20.57
CA SER A 443 5.96 3.08 -20.88
C SER A 443 5.85 4.58 -21.18
N THR A 444 6.72 5.42 -20.60
CA THR A 444 6.77 6.85 -20.92
C THR A 444 7.38 7.13 -22.30
N GLU A 445 8.23 6.24 -22.79
CA GLU A 445 8.89 6.35 -24.09
C GLU A 445 8.25 5.44 -25.16
N TYR A 446 7.14 4.78 -24.83
CA TYR A 446 6.42 3.89 -25.72
C TYR A 446 5.69 4.71 -26.79
N GLU A 447 6.24 4.71 -28.00
CA GLU A 447 5.79 5.52 -29.14
C GLU A 447 4.25 5.54 -29.34
N PRO A 448 3.51 4.42 -29.19
CA PRO A 448 2.06 4.44 -29.39
C PRO A 448 1.25 5.32 -28.43
N MET A 449 1.77 5.65 -27.25
CA MET A 449 1.07 6.49 -26.28
C MET A 449 1.86 7.68 -25.74
N ARG A 450 3.15 7.80 -26.03
CA ARG A 450 3.96 8.91 -25.51
C ARG A 450 3.59 10.24 -26.16
N TRP A 451 3.53 11.28 -25.35
CA TRP A 451 3.48 12.68 -25.77
C TRP A 451 4.70 13.40 -25.23
N ASP A 452 5.48 13.98 -26.15
CA ASP A 452 6.72 14.69 -25.90
C ASP A 452 6.43 16.19 -25.80
N TYR A 453 6.22 16.69 -24.58
CA TYR A 453 6.27 18.13 -24.32
C TYR A 453 7.71 18.54 -24.05
N PHE A 454 8.06 19.74 -24.47
CA PHE A 454 9.31 20.37 -24.07
C PHE A 454 8.97 21.65 -23.30
N VAL A 455 9.46 21.71 -22.07
CA VAL A 455 9.17 22.78 -21.11
C VAL A 455 10.42 23.60 -20.84
N ASN A 456 10.22 24.81 -20.35
CA ASN A 456 11.29 25.63 -19.82
C ASN A 456 11.13 25.75 -18.30
N HIS A 457 12.24 25.61 -17.58
CA HIS A 457 12.36 26.01 -16.18
C HIS A 457 12.58 27.51 -16.05
N TYR A 458 13.21 28.13 -17.06
CA TYR A 458 13.55 29.56 -17.09
C TYR A 458 13.13 30.22 -18.41
N SER A 459 12.70 31.49 -18.39
CA SER A 459 12.38 32.24 -19.63
C SER A 459 13.60 32.68 -20.41
N ASP A 460 14.73 32.91 -19.73
CA ASP A 460 15.99 33.22 -20.39
C ASP A 460 16.57 31.94 -21.02
N LEU A 461 16.73 31.97 -22.35
CA LEU A 461 17.15 30.80 -23.10
C LEU A 461 18.61 30.42 -22.82
N GLU A 462 19.51 31.38 -22.58
CA GLU A 462 20.91 31.06 -22.31
C GLU A 462 21.05 30.35 -20.97
N ARG A 463 20.34 30.83 -19.94
CA ARG A 463 20.20 30.14 -18.67
C ARG A 463 19.55 28.76 -18.82
N GLN A 464 18.47 28.65 -19.60
CA GLN A 464 17.79 27.37 -19.83
C GLN A 464 18.70 26.32 -20.49
N LYS A 465 19.63 26.75 -21.35
CA LYS A 465 20.61 25.88 -22.01
C LYS A 465 21.68 25.31 -21.08
N GLU A 466 21.82 25.84 -19.87
CA GLU A 466 22.74 25.31 -18.87
C GLU A 466 22.28 23.96 -18.31
N ASP A 467 20.97 23.66 -18.35
CA ASP A 467 20.42 22.38 -17.91
C ASP A 467 21.02 21.21 -18.73
N SER A 468 21.57 20.21 -18.05
CA SER A 468 22.19 19.05 -18.70
C SER A 468 21.23 18.25 -19.58
N LYS A 469 19.93 18.39 -19.35
CA LYS A 469 18.84 17.71 -20.08
C LYS A 469 18.27 18.56 -21.22
N MET A 470 18.86 19.72 -21.50
CA MET A 470 18.44 20.58 -22.61
C MET A 470 18.42 19.79 -23.92
N THR A 471 17.26 19.73 -24.56
CA THR A 471 17.06 18.97 -25.79
C THR A 471 16.95 19.91 -26.98
N TYR A 472 17.57 19.48 -28.09
CA TYR A 472 17.58 20.18 -29.37
C TYR A 472 17.11 19.27 -30.48
N ARG A 473 16.40 19.83 -31.46
CA ARG A 473 16.05 19.15 -32.71
C ARG A 473 17.11 19.46 -33.76
N THR A 474 17.78 18.43 -34.25
CA THR A 474 18.76 18.55 -35.35
C THR A 474 18.05 18.73 -36.69
N SER A 475 18.79 19.12 -37.73
CA SER A 475 18.26 19.26 -39.09
C SER A 475 17.79 17.95 -39.73
N SER A 476 18.28 16.79 -39.25
CA SER A 476 17.74 15.47 -39.65
C SER A 476 16.41 15.14 -38.97
N GLY A 477 16.02 15.89 -37.94
CA GLY A 477 14.84 15.66 -37.12
C GLY A 477 15.13 14.86 -35.83
N ASP A 478 16.36 14.37 -35.64
CA ASP A 478 16.79 13.63 -34.45
C ASP A 478 16.96 14.57 -33.24
N PHE A 479 16.93 14.01 -32.04
CA PHE A 479 17.18 14.74 -30.80
C PHE A 479 18.67 14.70 -30.40
N HIS A 480 19.18 15.86 -29.97
CA HIS A 480 20.45 15.99 -29.26
C HIS A 480 20.19 16.48 -27.84
N VAL A 481 20.86 15.91 -26.84
CA VAL A 481 20.71 16.28 -25.42
C VAL A 481 22.04 16.77 -24.88
N GLY A 482 22.02 17.88 -24.14
CA GLY A 482 23.18 18.42 -23.42
C GLY A 482 23.77 19.68 -24.04
N SER A 483 24.91 20.12 -23.51
CA SER A 483 25.45 21.47 -23.67
C SER A 483 26.18 21.76 -24.99
N ASN A 484 26.35 20.77 -25.88
CA ASN A 484 27.12 20.92 -27.12
C ASN A 484 26.30 20.57 -28.38
N PRO A 485 25.20 21.28 -28.64
CA PRO A 485 24.34 20.98 -29.79
C PRO A 485 25.03 21.29 -31.12
N PRO A 486 24.64 20.62 -32.21
CA PRO A 486 24.97 21.05 -33.57
C PRO A 486 24.56 22.51 -33.80
N ALA A 487 25.35 23.27 -34.56
CA ALA A 487 25.17 24.71 -34.73
C ALA A 487 23.83 25.11 -35.38
N ASP A 488 23.19 24.19 -36.11
CA ASP A 488 21.91 24.34 -36.79
C ASP A 488 20.73 23.73 -36.02
N ALA A 489 20.95 23.19 -34.82
CA ALA A 489 19.91 22.54 -34.04
C ALA A 489 18.98 23.55 -33.34
N GLU A 490 17.67 23.30 -33.42
CA GLU A 490 16.63 24.12 -32.79
C GLU A 490 16.49 23.74 -31.30
N PRO A 491 16.59 24.69 -30.35
CA PRO A 491 16.35 24.40 -28.94
C PRO A 491 14.87 24.09 -28.71
N LEU A 492 14.58 22.98 -28.01
CA LEU A 492 13.21 22.58 -27.68
C LEU A 492 12.85 22.87 -26.21
N GLY A 493 13.78 22.58 -25.28
CA GLY A 493 13.55 22.63 -23.83
C GLY A 493 13.84 21.28 -23.16
N ILE A 494 13.27 21.05 -21.98
CA ILE A 494 13.41 19.80 -21.22
C ILE A 494 12.22 18.89 -21.52
N LEU A 495 12.49 17.61 -21.78
CA LEU A 495 11.43 16.64 -22.02
C LEU A 495 10.53 16.50 -20.79
N TYR A 496 9.24 16.66 -21.00
CA TYR A 496 8.21 16.47 -20.00
C TYR A 496 7.21 15.42 -20.49
N PRO A 497 7.40 14.14 -20.16
CA PRO A 497 6.58 13.08 -20.72
C PRO A 497 5.14 13.15 -20.24
N ARG A 498 4.20 13.02 -21.17
CA ARG A 498 2.76 12.82 -20.91
C ARG A 498 2.25 11.68 -21.78
N ALA A 499 1.00 11.29 -21.60
CA ALA A 499 0.43 10.18 -22.32
C ALA A 499 -0.85 10.56 -23.10
N GLY A 500 -0.86 10.21 -24.38
CA GLY A 500 -2.02 10.23 -25.27
C GLY A 500 -2.58 8.83 -25.46
N THR A 501 -3.26 8.31 -24.45
CA THR A 501 -3.97 7.01 -24.48
C THR A 501 -5.14 7.05 -23.52
N LEU A 502 -6.09 6.13 -23.67
CA LEU A 502 -7.13 5.86 -22.68
C LEU A 502 -6.52 5.69 -21.27
N GLY A 503 -7.02 6.44 -20.29
CA GLY A 503 -6.48 6.53 -18.92
C GLY A 503 -5.44 7.63 -18.71
N GLY A 504 -4.96 8.27 -19.78
CA GLY A 504 -3.99 9.36 -19.74
C GLY A 504 -2.73 9.01 -18.95
N CYS A 505 -2.26 9.94 -18.11
CA CYS A 505 -1.00 9.76 -17.38
C CYS A 505 -1.00 8.58 -16.38
N SER A 506 -2.17 8.05 -15.99
CA SER A 506 -2.22 6.84 -15.15
C SER A 506 -1.66 5.60 -15.84
N SER A 507 -1.66 5.59 -17.19
CA SER A 507 -1.19 4.47 -18.00
C SER A 507 0.34 4.35 -18.06
N HIS A 508 1.10 5.38 -17.69
CA HIS A 508 2.58 5.36 -17.73
C HIS A 508 3.27 5.84 -16.44
N ASN A 509 2.50 6.26 -15.42
CA ASN A 509 3.08 6.76 -14.16
C ASN A 509 3.85 5.66 -13.37
N ALA A 510 4.53 6.07 -12.31
CA ALA A 510 5.20 5.16 -11.39
C ALA A 510 4.25 4.38 -10.45
N MET A 511 2.92 4.48 -10.59
CA MET A 511 1.90 3.83 -9.74
C MET A 511 1.92 4.22 -8.25
N ILE A 512 2.77 5.16 -7.84
CA ILE A 512 2.87 5.62 -6.45
C ILE A 512 1.53 6.21 -6.00
N THR A 513 1.02 5.70 -4.88
CA THR A 513 -0.32 6.00 -4.36
C THR A 513 -0.22 6.49 -2.91
N ILE A 514 0.16 7.76 -2.74
CA ILE A 514 0.34 8.40 -1.43
C ILE A 514 -0.77 9.44 -1.23
N TYR A 515 -1.47 9.37 -0.11
CA TYR A 515 -2.55 10.31 0.25
C TYR A 515 -1.96 11.72 0.49
N PRO A 516 -2.61 12.80 -0.01
CA PRO A 516 -2.12 14.18 0.19
C PRO A 516 -2.19 14.61 1.65
N PHE A 517 -1.68 15.78 2.00
CA PHE A 517 -1.78 16.28 3.38
C PHE A 517 -3.23 16.69 3.68
N GLU A 518 -3.68 16.52 4.92
CA GLU A 518 -5.02 16.97 5.35
C GLU A 518 -5.16 18.49 5.16
N ARG A 519 -4.09 19.25 5.43
CA ARG A 519 -4.03 20.70 5.22
C ARG A 519 -4.34 21.11 3.78
N ASP A 520 -3.99 20.30 2.77
CA ASP A 520 -4.27 20.63 1.37
C ASP A 520 -5.79 20.75 1.12
N TRP A 521 -6.56 19.92 1.81
CA TRP A 521 -8.03 19.91 1.78
C TRP A 521 -8.63 21.01 2.64
N GLU A 522 -8.13 21.20 3.86
CA GLU A 522 -8.58 22.27 4.75
C GLU A 522 -8.35 23.66 4.16
N GLN A 523 -7.23 23.86 3.46
CA GLN A 523 -6.96 25.12 2.75
C GLN A 523 -7.96 25.35 1.62
N LEU A 524 -8.36 24.31 0.90
CA LEU A 524 -9.36 24.43 -0.16
C LEU A 524 -10.77 24.69 0.42
N ALA A 525 -11.10 24.07 1.55
CA ALA A 525 -12.33 24.34 2.29
C ALA A 525 -12.38 25.81 2.76
N ALA A 526 -11.30 26.29 3.36
CA ALA A 526 -11.18 27.68 3.80
C ALA A 526 -11.22 28.67 2.63
N LEU A 527 -10.50 28.38 1.54
CA LEU A 527 -10.45 29.23 0.34
C LEU A 527 -11.82 29.40 -0.32
N THR A 528 -12.66 28.36 -0.28
CA THR A 528 -13.95 28.36 -0.96
C THR A 528 -15.14 28.58 -0.04
N GLY A 529 -14.92 28.61 1.28
CA GLY A 529 -15.99 28.61 2.29
C GLY A 529 -16.89 27.36 2.26
N ASN A 530 -16.42 26.25 1.66
CA ASN A 530 -17.20 25.04 1.44
C ASN A 530 -16.62 23.84 2.21
N ASP A 531 -17.22 23.53 3.35
CA ASP A 531 -16.81 22.45 4.26
C ASP A 531 -16.83 21.05 3.64
N SER A 532 -17.50 20.85 2.49
CA SER A 532 -17.41 19.57 1.76
C SER A 532 -15.99 19.25 1.28
N TRP A 533 -15.09 20.23 1.28
CA TRP A 533 -13.67 20.06 0.99
C TRP A 533 -12.83 19.69 2.21
N SER A 534 -13.38 19.63 3.43
CA SER A 534 -12.60 19.25 4.62
C SER A 534 -11.92 17.89 4.46
N ALA A 535 -10.79 17.70 5.14
CA ALA A 535 -10.01 16.46 5.04
C ALA A 535 -10.83 15.23 5.45
N GLU A 536 -11.71 15.37 6.44
CA GLU A 536 -12.64 14.31 6.87
C GLU A 536 -13.58 13.88 5.74
N ASN A 537 -14.18 14.84 5.04
CA ASN A 537 -15.07 14.57 3.90
C ASN A 537 -14.29 13.99 2.72
N MET A 538 -13.13 14.57 2.41
CA MET A 538 -12.28 14.10 1.32
C MET A 538 -11.76 12.67 1.55
N ARG A 539 -11.53 12.26 2.80
CA ARG A 539 -11.12 10.89 3.16
C ARG A 539 -12.14 9.84 2.73
N GLN A 540 -13.43 10.17 2.69
CA GLN A 540 -14.48 9.25 2.24
C GLN A 540 -14.33 8.90 0.76
N TYR A 541 -13.91 9.85 -0.08
CA TYR A 541 -13.63 9.59 -1.50
C TYR A 541 -12.43 8.65 -1.68
N PHE A 542 -11.39 8.79 -0.85
CA PHE A 542 -10.27 7.84 -0.83
C PHE A 542 -10.73 6.42 -0.44
N GLN A 543 -11.53 6.28 0.62
CA GLN A 543 -12.09 4.99 1.01
C GLN A 543 -13.00 4.40 -0.08
N ARG A 544 -13.71 5.23 -0.83
CA ARG A 544 -14.61 4.79 -1.91
C ARG A 544 -13.85 4.28 -3.14
N LEU A 545 -12.73 4.91 -3.50
CA LEU A 545 -11.96 4.53 -4.67
C LEU A 545 -10.98 3.38 -4.40
N GLU A 546 -10.51 3.24 -3.15
CA GLU A 546 -9.47 2.27 -2.80
C GLU A 546 -10.00 0.83 -2.66
N ARG A 547 -9.20 -0.11 -3.17
CA ARG A 547 -9.28 -1.54 -2.89
C ARG A 547 -7.94 -1.99 -2.31
N ASN A 548 -7.80 -1.84 -1.01
CA ASN A 548 -6.58 -2.12 -0.28
C ASN A 548 -6.31 -3.62 -0.19
N ARG A 549 -5.06 -4.02 -0.45
CA ARG A 549 -4.58 -5.41 -0.42
C ARG A 549 -3.40 -5.64 0.52
N TYR A 550 -2.99 -4.63 1.30
CA TYR A 550 -1.83 -4.73 2.19
C TYR A 550 -2.17 -4.54 3.68
N MET A 551 -3.38 -4.07 4.01
CA MET A 551 -3.88 -3.92 5.37
C MET A 551 -5.06 -4.87 5.67
N PRO A 552 -5.25 -5.31 6.92
CA PRO A 552 -6.46 -6.02 7.35
C PRO A 552 -7.73 -5.19 7.14
N THR A 553 -8.83 -5.85 6.73
CA THR A 553 -10.13 -5.22 6.42
C THR A 553 -10.82 -4.51 7.60
N SER A 554 -10.28 -4.66 8.81
CA SER A 554 -10.82 -4.06 10.04
C SER A 554 -10.23 -2.68 10.35
N ILE A 555 -9.28 -2.19 9.56
CA ILE A 555 -8.60 -0.93 9.80
C ILE A 555 -9.45 0.22 9.24
N MET A 556 -9.83 1.16 10.12
CA MET A 556 -10.53 2.38 9.71
C MET A 556 -9.64 3.22 8.78
N GLY A 557 -10.23 3.99 7.87
CA GLY A 557 -9.47 4.90 7.01
C GLY A 557 -9.18 4.39 5.60
N HIS A 558 -9.34 3.08 5.32
CA HIS A 558 -9.09 2.45 4.02
C HIS A 558 -10.34 1.92 3.34
N GLY A 559 -10.29 1.85 2.01
CA GLY A 559 -11.28 1.17 1.19
C GLY A 559 -10.86 -0.25 0.82
N PHE A 560 -11.81 -1.19 0.71
CA PHE A 560 -11.52 -2.59 0.36
C PHE A 560 -12.26 -3.09 -0.90
N ASP A 561 -13.16 -2.28 -1.46
CA ASP A 561 -14.08 -2.66 -2.54
C ASP A 561 -14.04 -1.70 -3.73
N GLY A 562 -13.19 -0.66 -3.69
CA GLY A 562 -13.07 0.34 -4.74
C GLY A 562 -12.51 -0.21 -6.07
N TRP A 563 -12.31 0.69 -7.03
CA TRP A 563 -11.80 0.35 -8.36
C TRP A 563 -10.26 0.38 -8.44
N LEU A 564 -9.61 1.17 -7.58
CA LEU A 564 -8.15 1.31 -7.55
C LEU A 564 -7.53 0.29 -6.60
N THR A 565 -6.85 -0.72 -7.12
CA THR A 565 -6.20 -1.72 -6.25
C THR A 565 -4.88 -1.19 -5.74
N THR A 566 -4.69 -1.18 -4.42
CA THR A 566 -3.44 -0.74 -3.78
C THR A 566 -2.73 -1.92 -3.10
N SER A 567 -1.44 -2.07 -3.37
CA SER A 567 -0.59 -3.14 -2.83
C SER A 567 0.82 -2.62 -2.51
N LEU A 568 1.65 -3.44 -1.85
CA LEU A 568 3.03 -3.12 -1.51
C LEU A 568 4.01 -3.99 -2.31
N THR A 569 5.24 -3.49 -2.48
CA THR A 569 6.35 -4.27 -3.01
C THR A 569 6.67 -5.45 -2.08
N ASN A 570 6.89 -6.63 -2.64
CA ASN A 570 7.28 -7.79 -1.83
C ASN A 570 8.69 -7.59 -1.25
N LEU A 571 8.79 -7.53 0.09
CA LEU A 571 10.06 -7.39 0.82
C LEU A 571 11.06 -8.53 0.54
N GLN A 572 10.61 -9.68 0.04
CA GLN A 572 11.50 -10.75 -0.40
C GLN A 572 12.45 -10.29 -1.53
N LEU A 573 11.98 -9.44 -2.45
CA LEU A 573 12.80 -8.88 -3.53
C LEU A 573 13.93 -8.00 -2.99
N VAL A 574 13.70 -7.33 -1.86
CA VAL A 574 14.70 -6.50 -1.18
C VAL A 574 15.80 -7.37 -0.55
N ILE A 575 15.43 -8.51 0.01
CA ILE A 575 16.37 -9.41 0.73
C ILE A 575 17.22 -10.23 -0.25
N GLU A 576 16.72 -10.46 -1.47
CA GLU A 576 17.48 -11.13 -2.53
C GLU A 576 18.74 -10.33 -2.97
N ASP A 577 18.81 -9.04 -2.67
CA ASP A 577 19.95 -8.19 -3.02
C ASP A 577 20.56 -7.48 -1.80
N ALA A 578 21.77 -7.90 -1.43
CA ALA A 578 22.49 -7.34 -0.28
C ALA A 578 22.75 -5.83 -0.40
N LYS A 579 22.89 -5.28 -1.61
CA LYS A 579 23.13 -3.84 -1.83
C LYS A 579 21.87 -3.03 -1.54
N ILE A 580 20.71 -3.49 -2.03
CA ILE A 580 19.42 -2.85 -1.75
C ILE A 580 19.11 -2.91 -0.25
N LEU A 581 19.37 -4.07 0.40
CA LEU A 581 19.23 -4.22 1.84
C LEU A 581 20.12 -3.21 2.59
N SER A 582 21.39 -3.08 2.22
CA SER A 582 22.32 -2.10 2.81
C SER A 582 21.85 -0.66 2.65
N LEU A 583 21.35 -0.28 1.47
CA LEU A 583 20.84 1.06 1.19
C LEU A 583 19.62 1.40 2.04
N ILE A 584 18.69 0.46 2.21
CA ILE A 584 17.51 0.64 3.06
C ILE A 584 17.90 0.75 4.54
N LEU A 585 18.83 -0.09 5.00
CA LEU A 585 19.36 -0.04 6.36
C LEU A 585 20.03 1.29 6.68
N ALA A 586 20.86 1.78 5.74
CA ALA A 586 21.54 3.05 5.85
C ALA A 586 20.53 4.21 5.87
N GLY A 587 19.53 4.18 4.99
CA GLY A 587 18.43 5.14 4.97
C GLY A 587 17.66 5.20 6.29
N ALA A 588 17.30 4.04 6.84
CA ALA A 588 16.61 3.97 8.14
C ALA A 588 17.49 4.49 9.30
N THR A 589 18.77 4.14 9.30
CA THR A 589 19.74 4.59 10.31
C THR A 589 19.94 6.10 10.25
N ALA A 590 20.16 6.65 9.05
CA ALA A 590 20.31 8.08 8.82
C ALA A 590 19.02 8.85 9.16
N ALA A 591 17.84 8.21 9.08
CA ALA A 591 16.56 8.75 9.55
C ALA A 591 16.36 8.67 11.07
N GLY A 592 17.40 8.37 11.85
CA GLY A 592 17.38 8.37 13.32
C GLY A 592 16.76 7.13 13.95
N LYS A 593 16.54 6.06 13.18
CA LYS A 593 16.15 4.75 13.72
C LYS A 593 17.43 3.95 13.97
N THR A 594 17.97 3.97 15.19
CA THR A 594 19.12 3.11 15.55
C THR A 594 18.66 1.65 15.64
N ILE A 595 19.32 0.72 14.93
CA ILE A 595 18.84 -0.66 14.81
C ILE A 595 19.92 -1.68 15.23
N LEU A 596 19.55 -2.62 16.12
CA LEU A 596 20.44 -3.68 16.63
C LEU A 596 20.49 -4.89 15.67
N GLY A 597 21.66 -5.16 15.06
CA GLY A 597 22.14 -6.52 14.70
C GLY A 597 21.26 -7.45 13.84
N LYS A 598 21.62 -8.75 13.87
CA LYS A 598 21.24 -9.86 12.95
C LYS A 598 19.74 -10.11 12.66
N ALA A 599 18.80 -9.45 13.35
CA ALA A 599 17.37 -9.62 13.09
C ALA A 599 16.93 -9.01 11.74
N ILE A 600 17.68 -8.03 11.20
CA ILE A 600 17.26 -7.21 10.06
C ILE A 600 17.60 -7.83 8.69
N THR A 601 18.49 -8.83 8.63
CA THR A 601 18.71 -9.64 7.41
C THR A 601 17.58 -10.63 7.15
N THR A 602 16.44 -10.47 7.84
CA THR A 602 15.24 -11.30 7.70
C THR A 602 14.05 -10.43 7.35
N VAL A 603 13.05 -11.01 6.68
CA VAL A 603 11.78 -10.33 6.34
C VAL A 603 11.15 -9.67 7.55
N ALA A 604 11.19 -10.32 8.72
CA ALA A 604 10.57 -9.81 9.95
C ALA A 604 11.26 -8.55 10.48
N GLY A 605 12.60 -8.48 10.45
CA GLY A 605 13.32 -7.29 10.90
C GLY A 605 13.15 -6.10 9.97
N LEU A 606 13.14 -6.35 8.66
CA LEU A 606 12.84 -5.32 7.66
C LEU A 606 11.38 -4.83 7.77
N ALA A 607 10.44 -5.75 8.01
CA ALA A 607 9.04 -5.41 8.26
C ALA A 607 8.87 -4.54 9.51
N GLY A 608 9.59 -4.79 10.60
CA GLY A 608 9.53 -3.94 11.80
C GLY A 608 9.86 -2.46 11.54
N VAL A 609 10.69 -2.17 10.54
CA VAL A 609 11.06 -0.80 10.12
C VAL A 609 10.07 -0.23 9.11
N LEU A 610 9.50 -1.08 8.24
CA LEU A 610 8.77 -0.68 7.05
C LEU A 610 7.26 -1.02 7.04
N LEU A 611 6.71 -1.52 8.15
CA LEU A 611 5.28 -1.85 8.29
C LEU A 611 4.40 -0.65 8.65
N ARG A 612 4.98 0.55 8.80
CA ARG A 612 4.18 1.76 8.99
C ARG A 612 3.41 2.04 7.72
N ASP A 613 2.12 2.24 7.86
CA ASP A 613 1.25 2.59 6.76
C ASP A 613 1.33 4.09 6.47
N LEU A 614 1.80 4.41 5.26
CA LEU A 614 1.98 5.78 4.78
C LEU A 614 0.66 6.50 4.54
N ASN A 615 -0.42 5.73 4.34
CA ASN A 615 -1.76 6.24 4.06
C ASN A 615 -2.70 6.12 5.28
N ASN A 616 -2.17 5.95 6.49
CA ASN A 616 -3.00 5.76 7.69
C ASN A 616 -3.91 6.99 7.96
N PRO A 617 -5.04 6.82 8.69
CA PRO A 617 -5.98 7.91 8.94
C PRO A 617 -5.71 8.70 10.22
N PHE A 618 -4.57 8.48 10.90
CA PHE A 618 -4.34 9.16 12.17
C PHE A 618 -3.98 10.63 11.92
N PRO A 619 -4.49 11.57 12.74
CA PRO A 619 -4.16 13.00 12.60
C PRO A 619 -2.66 13.32 12.67
N THR A 620 -1.85 12.43 13.26
CA THR A 620 -0.40 12.59 13.35
C THR A 620 0.33 12.25 12.06
N ARG A 621 -0.32 11.58 11.10
CA ARG A 621 0.31 11.05 9.87
C ARG A 621 1.11 12.10 9.12
N ASP A 622 0.57 13.31 9.00
CA ASP A 622 1.19 14.42 8.27
C ASP A 622 2.40 15.04 8.96
N PHE A 623 2.67 14.69 10.21
CA PHE A 623 3.81 15.17 11.00
C PHE A 623 4.89 14.10 11.19
N GLU A 624 4.60 12.86 10.78
CA GLU A 624 5.48 11.73 11.01
C GLU A 624 6.61 11.67 9.99
N THR A 625 7.83 11.44 10.48
CA THR A 625 9.02 11.21 9.66
C THR A 625 9.49 9.77 9.72
N GLY A 626 10.36 9.40 8.78
CA GLY A 626 11.05 8.12 8.76
C GLY A 626 10.80 7.29 7.49
N PRO A 627 11.25 6.03 7.49
CA PRO A 627 11.13 5.14 6.35
C PRO A 627 9.75 4.46 6.30
N TYR A 628 9.25 4.25 5.07
CA TYR A 628 7.97 3.61 4.77
C TYR A 628 8.09 2.77 3.48
N GLN A 629 7.29 1.70 3.37
CA GLN A 629 7.00 1.14 2.05
C GLN A 629 6.06 2.07 1.29
N VAL A 630 6.22 2.12 -0.02
CA VAL A 630 5.38 2.94 -0.90
C VAL A 630 4.19 2.11 -1.40
N PRO A 631 2.94 2.50 -1.12
CA PRO A 631 1.76 1.88 -1.73
C PRO A 631 1.71 2.14 -3.23
N LEU A 632 1.44 1.07 -4.00
CA LEU A 632 1.40 1.08 -5.46
C LEU A 632 0.01 0.72 -5.97
N ALA A 633 -0.42 1.37 -7.06
CA ALA A 633 -1.64 1.06 -7.81
C ALA A 633 -1.48 -0.21 -8.67
N VAL A 634 -1.20 -1.34 -8.04
CA VAL A 634 -0.89 -2.63 -8.67
C VAL A 634 -1.84 -3.71 -8.15
N ASP A 635 -2.47 -4.43 -9.08
CA ASP A 635 -3.38 -5.53 -8.81
C ASP A 635 -2.66 -6.76 -8.26
N VAL A 636 -3.33 -7.55 -7.43
CA VAL A 636 -2.81 -8.81 -6.89
C VAL A 636 -3.88 -9.90 -6.92
N PRO A 637 -3.54 -11.14 -7.32
CA PRO A 637 -2.20 -11.71 -7.58
C PRO A 637 -1.65 -11.52 -9.01
N GLU A 638 -2.31 -10.73 -9.85
CA GLU A 638 -1.92 -10.57 -11.26
C GLU A 638 -0.67 -9.71 -11.44
N TYR A 639 -0.40 -8.77 -10.54
CA TYR A 639 0.69 -7.77 -10.58
C TYR A 639 0.67 -6.93 -11.84
N LYS A 640 -0.48 -6.36 -12.15
CA LYS A 640 -0.70 -5.46 -13.29
C LYS A 640 -0.98 -4.06 -12.76
N ARG A 641 -0.56 -3.05 -13.50
CA ARG A 641 -0.99 -1.66 -13.29
C ARG A 641 -2.52 -1.58 -13.22
N THR A 642 -3.04 -0.75 -12.32
CA THR A 642 -4.46 -0.43 -12.22
C THR A 642 -4.67 1.08 -12.22
N GLY A 643 -5.75 1.55 -12.85
CA GLY A 643 -6.08 2.96 -12.89
C GLY A 643 -7.46 3.27 -13.49
N PRO A 644 -7.71 4.55 -13.80
CA PRO A 644 -8.92 5.03 -14.48
C PRO A 644 -9.33 4.22 -15.71
N ARG A 645 -8.36 3.74 -16.50
CA ARG A 645 -8.62 2.97 -17.70
C ARG A 645 -9.43 1.71 -17.39
N GLU A 646 -8.99 0.92 -16.42
CA GLU A 646 -9.66 -0.33 -16.05
C GLU A 646 -11.08 -0.04 -15.56
N PHE A 647 -11.27 1.02 -14.76
CA PHE A 647 -12.60 1.41 -14.28
C PHE A 647 -13.55 1.84 -15.41
N LEU A 648 -13.06 2.60 -16.39
CA LEU A 648 -13.81 2.96 -17.59
C LEU A 648 -14.21 1.71 -18.38
N MET A 649 -13.27 0.80 -18.63
CA MET A 649 -13.50 -0.41 -19.41
C MET A 649 -14.47 -1.36 -18.69
N ASP A 650 -14.34 -1.54 -17.39
CA ASP A 650 -15.25 -2.35 -16.58
C ASP A 650 -16.67 -1.78 -16.60
N THR A 651 -16.80 -0.45 -16.51
CA THR A 651 -18.10 0.23 -16.55
C THR A 651 -18.76 0.11 -17.92
N ALA A 652 -18.04 0.37 -19.01
CA ALA A 652 -18.59 0.27 -20.36
C ALA A 652 -18.93 -1.18 -20.77
N ASN A 653 -18.15 -2.16 -20.27
CA ASN A 653 -18.37 -3.58 -20.54
C ASN A 653 -19.35 -4.26 -19.60
N ALA A 654 -19.82 -3.58 -18.54
CA ALA A 654 -20.83 -4.12 -17.65
C ALA A 654 -22.12 -4.46 -18.40
N ARG A 655 -22.70 -5.63 -18.06
CA ARG A 655 -23.96 -6.14 -18.62
C ARG A 655 -24.95 -6.47 -17.51
N ASN A 656 -26.23 -6.36 -17.82
CA ASN A 656 -27.31 -6.91 -17.00
C ASN A 656 -27.39 -8.42 -17.20
N ASP A 657 -28.18 -9.11 -16.36
CA ASP A 657 -28.36 -10.57 -16.43
C ASP A 657 -28.93 -11.05 -17.78
N ASP A 658 -29.64 -10.17 -18.51
CA ASP A 658 -30.19 -10.44 -19.85
C ASP A 658 -29.17 -10.19 -20.99
N GLY A 659 -27.94 -9.81 -20.66
CA GLY A 659 -26.87 -9.50 -21.61
C GLY A 659 -26.96 -8.10 -22.22
N SER A 660 -27.98 -7.29 -21.86
CA SER A 660 -28.07 -5.90 -22.27
C SER A 660 -26.98 -5.05 -21.60
N ARG A 661 -26.66 -3.92 -22.23
CA ARG A 661 -25.69 -2.95 -21.69
C ARG A 661 -26.21 -2.39 -20.36
N LYS A 662 -25.36 -2.43 -19.31
CA LYS A 662 -25.73 -1.95 -17.98
C LYS A 662 -25.65 -0.43 -17.82
N TYR A 663 -24.61 0.20 -18.38
CA TYR A 663 -24.35 1.64 -18.26
C TYR A 663 -24.07 2.27 -19.63
N HIS A 664 -24.53 3.51 -19.85
CA HIS A 664 -24.36 4.25 -21.10
C HIS A 664 -23.07 5.10 -21.11
N LEU A 665 -21.92 4.43 -21.15
CA LEU A 665 -20.59 5.05 -21.26
C LEU A 665 -19.90 4.74 -22.61
N ASP A 666 -19.91 5.69 -23.53
CA ASP A 666 -19.28 5.55 -24.86
C ASP A 666 -17.92 6.23 -24.92
N PHE A 667 -17.05 5.73 -25.81
CA PHE A 667 -15.73 6.31 -26.08
C PHE A 667 -15.61 6.69 -27.56
N GLN A 668 -15.03 7.86 -27.81
CA GLN A 668 -14.51 8.21 -29.12
C GLN A 668 -13.03 8.54 -29.00
N LEU A 669 -12.21 7.52 -29.24
CA LEU A 669 -10.76 7.60 -29.20
C LEU A 669 -10.20 8.24 -30.48
N THR A 670 -8.91 8.57 -30.49
CA THR A 670 -8.23 9.22 -31.62
C THR A 670 -8.96 10.50 -32.05
N THR A 671 -9.43 11.26 -31.07
CA THR A 671 -10.29 12.44 -31.25
C THR A 671 -9.72 13.60 -30.45
N LEU A 672 -9.06 14.53 -31.14
CA LEU A 672 -8.53 15.74 -30.56
C LEU A 672 -9.63 16.81 -30.51
N VAL A 673 -10.08 17.16 -29.31
CA VAL A 673 -11.01 18.28 -29.12
C VAL A 673 -10.29 19.60 -29.38
N THR A 674 -10.91 20.47 -30.17
CA THR A 674 -10.29 21.71 -30.66
C THR A 674 -10.91 22.97 -30.08
N LYS A 675 -12.21 22.93 -29.76
CA LYS A 675 -12.93 24.11 -29.24
C LYS A 675 -14.20 23.69 -28.49
N VAL A 676 -14.57 24.44 -27.46
CA VAL A 676 -15.91 24.39 -26.84
C VAL A 676 -16.88 25.25 -27.64
N ARG A 677 -18.10 24.75 -27.85
CA ARG A 677 -19.18 25.46 -28.54
C ARG A 677 -20.08 26.16 -27.53
N PHE A 678 -20.39 27.43 -27.79
CA PHE A 678 -21.27 28.23 -26.94
C PHE A 678 -22.56 28.62 -27.65
N ASP A 679 -23.67 28.57 -26.93
CA ASP A 679 -24.89 29.30 -27.25
C ASP A 679 -24.83 30.68 -26.56
N HIS A 680 -25.09 31.72 -27.35
CA HIS A 680 -25.08 33.13 -26.93
C HIS A 680 -26.50 33.73 -26.90
N SER A 681 -27.54 32.90 -26.97
CA SER A 681 -28.93 33.35 -26.96
C SER A 681 -29.36 33.94 -25.60
N GLY A 682 -28.71 33.51 -24.51
CA GLY A 682 -28.93 33.97 -23.14
C GLY A 682 -27.98 35.09 -22.68
N PRO A 683 -28.18 35.62 -21.45
CA PRO A 683 -27.33 36.67 -20.88
C PRO A 683 -25.90 36.19 -20.56
N THR A 684 -25.73 34.88 -20.29
CA THR A 684 -24.45 34.22 -20.03
C THR A 684 -24.22 33.17 -21.13
N PRO A 685 -23.03 33.11 -21.75
CA PRO A 685 -22.72 32.07 -22.73
C PRO A 685 -22.83 30.68 -22.11
N ARG A 686 -23.51 29.75 -22.79
CA ARG A 686 -23.67 28.37 -22.33
C ARG A 686 -22.91 27.40 -23.21
N ALA A 687 -22.05 26.57 -22.64
CA ALA A 687 -21.42 25.47 -23.35
C ALA A 687 -22.46 24.42 -23.73
N VAL A 688 -22.52 24.08 -25.02
CA VAL A 688 -23.52 23.16 -25.59
C VAL A 688 -22.90 21.96 -26.29
N GLY A 689 -21.57 21.89 -26.36
CA GLY A 689 -20.86 20.83 -27.05
C GLY A 689 -19.41 21.19 -27.35
N VAL A 690 -18.77 20.37 -28.19
CA VAL A 690 -17.38 20.58 -28.60
C VAL A 690 -17.18 20.29 -30.08
N ASP A 691 -16.23 21.01 -30.67
CA ASP A 691 -15.60 20.69 -31.95
C ASP A 691 -14.39 19.80 -31.76
N TYR A 692 -14.16 18.89 -32.69
CA TYR A 692 -13.02 17.98 -32.65
C TYR A 692 -12.51 17.61 -34.04
N LEU A 693 -11.30 17.07 -34.07
CA LEU A 693 -10.70 16.38 -35.21
C LEU A 693 -10.52 14.90 -34.87
N THR A 694 -11.03 14.03 -35.73
CA THR A 694 -10.82 12.57 -35.64
C THR A 694 -9.65 12.13 -36.50
N GLY A 695 -8.77 11.32 -35.95
CA GLY A 695 -7.55 10.84 -36.60
C GLY A 695 -6.51 10.41 -35.58
N LYS A 696 -5.62 9.48 -35.97
CA LYS A 696 -4.49 9.07 -35.13
C LYS A 696 -3.43 10.16 -35.09
N SER A 697 -2.82 10.35 -33.92
CA SER A 697 -1.61 11.18 -33.76
C SER A 697 -1.74 12.57 -34.35
N LEU A 698 -2.85 13.26 -34.05
CA LEU A 698 -3.12 14.61 -34.57
C LEU A 698 -2.40 15.71 -33.77
N TYR A 699 -2.21 15.49 -32.47
CA TYR A 699 -1.58 16.47 -31.59
C TYR A 699 -0.07 16.39 -31.69
N ARG A 700 0.62 17.54 -31.82
CA ARG A 700 2.06 17.61 -32.14
C ARG A 700 3.00 17.18 -31.00
N ALA A 701 2.48 16.97 -29.79
CA ALA A 701 3.26 16.25 -28.77
C ALA A 701 3.41 14.76 -29.12
N ASP A 702 2.52 14.16 -29.92
CA ASP A 702 2.72 12.80 -30.42
C ASP A 702 3.85 12.82 -31.47
N PRO A 703 4.94 12.07 -31.28
CA PRO A 703 6.06 12.07 -32.22
C PRO A 703 5.70 11.49 -33.60
N ARG A 704 4.56 10.80 -33.72
CA ARG A 704 4.02 10.29 -34.99
C ARG A 704 3.20 11.35 -35.73
N ALA A 705 2.98 12.53 -35.15
CA ALA A 705 2.23 13.60 -35.78
C ALA A 705 3.00 14.16 -36.99
N THR A 706 2.29 14.31 -38.11
CA THR A 706 2.84 14.88 -39.35
C THR A 706 2.12 16.18 -39.71
N LYS A 707 2.76 17.04 -40.51
CA LYS A 707 2.13 18.30 -40.97
C LYS A 707 0.92 18.02 -41.87
N GLU A 708 0.92 16.86 -42.54
CA GLU A 708 -0.08 16.38 -43.48
C GLU A 708 -1.34 15.82 -42.78
N SER A 709 -1.21 15.36 -41.52
CA SER A 709 -2.31 14.85 -40.70
C SER A 709 -3.29 15.96 -40.29
N ARG A 710 -4.26 16.28 -41.16
CA ARG A 710 -5.27 17.32 -40.92
C ARG A 710 -6.42 16.87 -39.99
N GLY A 711 -6.62 15.56 -39.84
CA GLY A 711 -7.78 15.00 -39.15
C GLY A 711 -9.09 15.27 -39.89
N LYS A 712 -10.16 14.58 -39.49
CA LYS A 712 -11.50 14.79 -40.01
C LYS A 712 -12.33 15.59 -39.00
N PRO A 713 -12.81 16.79 -39.34
CA PRO A 713 -13.60 17.59 -38.42
C PRO A 713 -14.95 16.94 -38.10
N GLY A 714 -15.40 17.14 -36.87
CA GLY A 714 -16.70 16.74 -36.37
C GLY A 714 -17.07 17.56 -35.14
N HIS A 715 -18.27 17.33 -34.63
CA HIS A 715 -18.74 17.94 -33.40
C HIS A 715 -19.66 16.98 -32.65
N VAL A 716 -19.87 17.25 -31.36
CA VAL A 716 -20.87 16.57 -30.54
C VAL A 716 -21.50 17.58 -29.59
N MET A 717 -22.80 17.41 -29.33
CA MET A 717 -23.57 18.25 -28.42
C MET A 717 -23.71 17.57 -27.05
N ALA A 718 -23.70 18.37 -25.99
CA ALA A 718 -23.97 17.95 -24.63
C ALA A 718 -25.29 18.58 -24.17
N LYS A 719 -26.23 17.75 -23.71
CA LYS A 719 -27.54 18.21 -23.26
C LYS A 719 -27.47 18.95 -21.91
N ARG A 720 -26.57 18.50 -21.03
CA ARG A 720 -26.35 19.12 -19.71
C ARG A 720 -25.06 19.92 -19.71
N GLU A 721 -23.91 19.25 -19.68
CA GLU A 721 -22.62 19.92 -19.48
C GLU A 721 -21.50 19.29 -20.30
N VAL A 722 -20.53 20.13 -20.69
CA VAL A 722 -19.21 19.73 -21.17
C VAL A 722 -18.25 19.77 -19.98
N ILE A 723 -17.42 18.73 -19.83
CA ILE A 723 -16.44 18.64 -18.74
C ILE A 723 -15.06 18.45 -19.34
N LEU A 724 -14.15 19.39 -19.06
CA LEU A 724 -12.77 19.35 -19.51
C LEU A 724 -11.89 18.64 -18.49
N SER A 725 -11.15 17.65 -18.95
CA SER A 725 -10.22 16.84 -18.17
C SER A 725 -8.94 16.55 -18.96
N ALA A 726 -8.48 17.54 -19.74
CA ALA A 726 -7.36 17.41 -20.67
C ALA A 726 -5.99 17.57 -19.99
N GLY A 727 -5.95 17.88 -18.69
CA GLY A 727 -4.73 18.03 -17.90
C GLY A 727 -4.14 19.44 -17.97
N SER A 728 -3.09 19.68 -17.19
CA SER A 728 -2.63 21.04 -16.87
C SER A 728 -2.02 21.84 -18.01
N PHE A 729 -1.71 21.21 -19.14
CA PHE A 729 -1.24 21.91 -20.34
C PHE A 729 -2.38 22.12 -21.35
N ASN A 730 -3.17 21.08 -21.61
CA ASN A 730 -4.18 21.13 -22.66
C ASN A 730 -5.51 21.75 -22.22
N THR A 731 -5.88 21.66 -20.95
CA THR A 731 -7.09 22.33 -20.42
C THR A 731 -7.02 23.84 -20.59
N PRO A 732 -5.98 24.56 -20.12
CA PRO A 732 -5.88 26.01 -20.37
C PRO A 732 -5.72 26.34 -21.86
N GLN A 733 -5.03 25.51 -22.64
CA GLN A 733 -4.95 25.68 -24.09
C GLN A 733 -6.34 25.63 -24.74
N LEU A 734 -7.15 24.62 -24.40
CA LEU A 734 -8.49 24.43 -24.95
C LEU A 734 -9.45 25.55 -24.53
N LEU A 735 -9.38 26.01 -23.26
CA LEU A 735 -10.14 27.17 -22.80
C LEU A 735 -9.79 28.42 -23.63
N LYS A 736 -8.50 28.70 -23.80
CA LYS A 736 -8.04 29.86 -24.58
C LYS A 736 -8.46 29.80 -26.04
N LEU A 737 -8.28 28.65 -26.71
CA LEU A 737 -8.77 28.44 -28.09
C LEU A 737 -10.29 28.57 -28.21
N SER A 738 -11.02 28.36 -27.10
CA SER A 738 -12.46 28.54 -27.01
C SER A 738 -12.90 29.97 -26.69
N GLY A 739 -11.96 30.91 -26.52
CA GLY A 739 -12.22 32.31 -26.20
C GLY A 739 -12.35 32.58 -24.69
N ILE A 740 -11.97 31.64 -23.83
CA ILE A 740 -11.96 31.81 -22.37
C ILE A 740 -10.50 31.91 -21.89
N GLY A 741 -10.09 33.08 -21.42
CA GLY A 741 -8.74 33.30 -20.92
C GLY A 741 -8.32 34.76 -20.92
N PRO A 742 -7.02 35.06 -20.75
CA PRO A 742 -6.53 36.44 -20.70
C PRO A 742 -6.79 37.17 -22.02
N LYS A 743 -7.62 38.21 -21.99
CA LYS A 743 -8.02 38.96 -23.19
C LYS A 743 -6.86 39.44 -24.06
N ASP A 744 -5.77 39.90 -23.43
CA ASP A 744 -4.58 40.37 -24.15
C ASP A 744 -3.89 39.25 -24.93
N GLU A 745 -3.82 38.04 -24.35
CA GLU A 745 -3.29 36.86 -25.06
C GLU A 745 -4.20 36.44 -26.21
N LEU A 746 -5.51 36.35 -25.96
CA LEU A 746 -6.48 35.98 -27.00
C LEU A 746 -6.45 36.96 -28.18
N SER A 747 -6.36 38.25 -27.90
CA SER A 747 -6.29 39.31 -28.91
C SER A 747 -5.02 39.21 -29.77
N ARG A 748 -3.87 38.83 -29.20
CA ARG A 748 -2.61 38.61 -29.96
C ARG A 748 -2.75 37.52 -31.03
N PHE A 749 -3.63 36.54 -30.81
CA PHE A 749 -3.91 35.45 -31.74
C PHE A 749 -5.18 35.66 -32.58
N GLY A 750 -5.86 36.80 -32.45
CA GLY A 750 -7.12 37.09 -33.15
C GLY A 750 -8.27 36.16 -32.74
N ILE A 751 -8.28 35.70 -31.49
CA ILE A 751 -9.36 34.89 -30.92
C ILE A 751 -10.36 35.81 -30.22
N ASP A 752 -11.63 35.72 -30.61
CA ASP A 752 -12.71 36.46 -29.95
C ASP A 752 -12.85 36.03 -28.49
N THR A 753 -12.79 37.00 -27.58
CA THR A 753 -12.96 36.77 -26.14
C THR A 753 -14.43 36.54 -25.80
N VAL A 754 -14.75 35.33 -25.34
CA VAL A 754 -16.06 34.96 -24.77
C VAL A 754 -16.11 35.40 -23.30
N VAL A 755 -15.07 35.07 -22.52
CA VAL A 755 -14.89 35.52 -21.14
C VAL A 755 -13.42 35.87 -20.92
N ASP A 756 -13.18 37.05 -20.35
CA ASP A 756 -11.85 37.44 -19.90
C ASP A 756 -11.58 36.83 -18.52
N LEU A 757 -10.80 35.75 -18.50
CA LEU A 757 -10.36 35.07 -17.28
C LEU A 757 -8.82 35.07 -17.22
N PRO A 758 -8.20 36.07 -16.59
CA PRO A 758 -6.74 36.23 -16.62
C PRO A 758 -5.98 35.10 -15.92
N GLY A 759 -6.64 34.32 -15.05
CA GLY A 759 -6.03 33.16 -14.39
C GLY A 759 -5.81 31.93 -15.28
N VAL A 760 -6.46 31.84 -16.44
CA VAL A 760 -6.36 30.65 -17.31
C VAL A 760 -4.93 30.52 -17.86
N GLY A 761 -4.28 29.39 -17.53
CA GLY A 761 -2.89 29.12 -17.91
C GLY A 761 -1.85 29.87 -17.08
N LYS A 762 -2.25 30.53 -15.99
CA LYS A 762 -1.32 31.05 -14.96
C LYS A 762 -1.30 30.09 -13.78
N ASN A 763 -0.55 30.41 -12.71
CA ASN A 763 -0.47 29.58 -11.50
C ASN A 763 0.02 28.14 -11.77
N LEU A 764 0.76 27.90 -12.87
CA LEU A 764 1.32 26.57 -13.14
C LEU A 764 2.34 26.26 -12.04
N GLN A 765 2.11 25.13 -11.38
CA GLN A 765 2.95 24.64 -10.29
C GLN A 765 3.45 23.25 -10.64
N ASP A 766 4.64 22.92 -10.12
CA ASP A 766 5.21 21.58 -10.13
C ASP A 766 6.06 21.41 -8.86
N ARG A 767 6.73 20.27 -8.76
CA ARG A 767 7.69 19.98 -7.70
C ARG A 767 9.11 20.12 -8.23
N TYR A 768 10.00 20.42 -7.30
CA TYR A 768 11.43 20.28 -7.52
C TYR A 768 11.86 18.87 -7.10
N GLU A 769 12.35 18.12 -8.07
CA GLU A 769 12.93 16.81 -7.92
C GLU A 769 14.39 16.82 -8.38
N THR A 770 15.23 16.06 -7.67
CA THR A 770 16.64 15.86 -8.01
C THR A 770 17.07 14.43 -7.69
N GLY A 771 18.16 13.99 -8.30
CA GLY A 771 18.70 12.64 -8.15
C GLY A 771 20.12 12.72 -7.60
N THR A 772 20.41 11.90 -6.60
CA THR A 772 21.79 11.60 -6.18
C THR A 772 22.10 10.17 -6.61
N VAL A 773 23.02 9.99 -7.55
CA VAL A 773 23.29 8.69 -8.18
C VAL A 773 24.62 8.16 -7.69
N GLY A 774 24.58 6.96 -7.11
CA GLY A 774 25.75 6.18 -6.74
C GLY A 774 25.93 5.00 -7.71
N LYS A 775 27.18 4.72 -8.08
CA LYS A 775 27.59 3.54 -8.83
C LYS A 775 28.21 2.49 -7.90
N ALA A 776 27.67 1.27 -7.94
CA ALA A 776 28.19 0.11 -7.24
C ALA A 776 29.36 -0.54 -8.03
N PRO A 777 30.26 -1.28 -7.35
CA PRO A 777 31.36 -1.99 -8.01
C PRO A 777 30.92 -3.20 -8.84
N SER A 778 29.68 -3.68 -8.64
CA SER A 778 29.11 -4.84 -9.30
C SER A 778 27.60 -4.73 -9.42
N ASP A 779 27.03 -5.54 -10.31
CA ASP A 779 25.61 -5.51 -10.64
C ASP A 779 24.71 -5.85 -9.43
N PHE A 780 23.54 -5.20 -9.38
CA PHE A 780 22.41 -5.60 -8.54
C PHE A 780 21.91 -6.97 -9.01
N VAL A 781 21.91 -7.94 -8.11
CA VAL A 781 21.42 -9.30 -8.35
C VAL A 781 19.97 -9.27 -8.83
N LEU A 782 19.16 -8.36 -8.26
CA LEU A 782 17.74 -8.23 -8.56
C LEU A 782 17.46 -7.87 -10.03
N THR A 783 18.32 -7.04 -10.65
CA THR A 783 18.11 -6.49 -12.01
C THR A 783 19.12 -6.98 -13.04
N SER A 784 20.25 -7.58 -12.64
CA SER A 784 21.33 -8.08 -13.52
C SER A 784 20.86 -9.01 -14.66
N LYS A 785 19.79 -9.77 -14.42
CA LYS A 785 19.20 -10.69 -15.40
C LYS A 785 18.06 -10.09 -16.22
N CYS A 786 17.59 -8.88 -15.90
CA CYS A 786 16.46 -8.24 -16.55
C CYS A 786 16.95 -7.43 -17.76
N THR A 787 16.33 -7.62 -18.92
CA THR A 787 16.68 -6.83 -20.12
C THR A 787 15.72 -5.69 -20.38
N PHE A 788 14.60 -5.64 -19.66
CA PHE A 788 13.56 -4.62 -19.77
C PHE A 788 13.03 -4.47 -21.19
N MET A 789 12.90 -5.61 -21.89
CA MET A 789 12.50 -5.73 -23.29
C MET A 789 13.44 -5.08 -24.31
N TYR A 790 14.62 -4.58 -23.92
CA TYR A 790 15.60 -4.07 -24.89
C TYR A 790 16.33 -5.17 -25.67
N SER A 791 16.35 -6.40 -25.16
CA SER A 791 16.83 -7.59 -25.86
C SER A 791 15.97 -8.81 -25.54
N LEU A 792 16.00 -9.83 -26.38
CA LEU A 792 15.30 -11.10 -26.12
C LEU A 792 16.29 -12.28 -26.19
N PRO A 793 16.13 -13.32 -25.35
CA PRO A 793 15.06 -13.49 -24.36
C PRO A 793 15.23 -12.56 -23.13
N ASP A 794 14.11 -12.19 -22.50
CA ASP A 794 14.10 -11.44 -21.24
C ASP A 794 13.74 -12.38 -20.07
N PRO A 795 14.70 -12.80 -19.23
CA PRO A 795 14.47 -13.71 -18.12
C PRO A 795 13.48 -13.20 -17.07
N CYS A 796 13.43 -11.88 -16.83
CA CYS A 796 12.52 -11.31 -15.83
C CYS A 796 11.09 -11.24 -16.34
N LEU A 797 10.91 -10.94 -17.63
CA LEU A 797 9.61 -11.02 -18.29
C LEU A 797 9.09 -12.46 -18.31
N ASP A 798 9.93 -13.42 -18.72
CA ASP A 798 9.59 -14.84 -18.74
C ASP A 798 9.17 -15.35 -17.35
N GLN A 799 9.92 -14.97 -16.31
CA GLN A 799 9.56 -15.28 -14.93
C GLN A 799 8.19 -14.69 -14.55
N TYR A 800 7.90 -13.45 -14.91
CA TYR A 800 6.63 -12.78 -14.59
C TYR A 800 5.44 -13.44 -15.28
N GLU A 801 5.59 -13.84 -16.55
CA GLU A 801 4.51 -14.40 -17.35
C GLU A 801 4.26 -15.89 -17.04
N ASN A 802 5.33 -16.66 -16.81
CA ASN A 802 5.27 -18.12 -16.75
C ASN A 802 5.38 -18.71 -15.34
N ASN A 803 5.75 -17.93 -14.31
CA ASN A 803 5.83 -18.42 -12.93
C ASN A 803 4.59 -18.02 -12.09
N PRO A 804 3.70 -18.96 -11.74
CA PRO A 804 2.48 -18.63 -10.99
C PRO A 804 2.72 -18.39 -9.49
N ILE A 805 3.91 -18.69 -8.96
CA ILE A 805 4.23 -18.62 -7.52
C ILE A 805 5.15 -17.42 -7.22
N ASN A 806 6.22 -17.23 -8.00
CA ASN A 806 7.16 -16.13 -7.83
C ASN A 806 7.38 -15.40 -9.17
N LYS A 807 6.63 -14.32 -9.37
CA LYS A 807 6.68 -13.47 -10.57
C LYS A 807 7.86 -12.50 -10.62
N GLY A 808 8.71 -12.47 -9.57
CA GLY A 808 9.99 -11.77 -9.57
C GLY A 808 9.92 -10.24 -9.70
N THR A 809 11.02 -9.65 -10.17
CA THR A 809 11.29 -8.21 -10.23
C THR A 809 10.20 -7.39 -10.95
N TYR A 810 9.53 -7.99 -11.93
CA TYR A 810 8.55 -7.28 -12.77
C TYR A 810 7.22 -6.98 -12.08
N THR A 811 7.06 -7.41 -10.82
CA THR A 811 5.87 -7.17 -9.99
C THR A 811 5.82 -5.79 -9.33
N THR A 812 6.92 -5.02 -9.36
CA THR A 812 7.06 -3.70 -8.71
C THR A 812 7.59 -2.66 -9.68
N ASN A 813 7.42 -1.37 -9.36
CA ASN A 813 7.94 -0.23 -10.11
C ASN A 813 9.43 0.09 -9.83
N GLY A 814 10.05 -0.63 -8.88
CA GLY A 814 11.45 -0.42 -8.47
C GLY A 814 11.64 0.54 -7.29
N ILE A 815 10.59 1.25 -6.85
CA ILE A 815 10.62 2.21 -5.74
C ILE A 815 10.01 1.54 -4.50
N ALA A 816 10.84 0.77 -3.79
CA ALA A 816 10.38 -0.02 -2.65
C ALA A 816 10.26 0.78 -1.33
N ILE A 817 10.98 1.90 -1.22
CA ILE A 817 11.09 2.70 0.02
C ILE A 817 10.94 4.19 -0.26
N ALA A 818 10.27 4.89 0.67
CA ALA A 818 10.29 6.33 0.79
C ALA A 818 10.68 6.72 2.22
N ILE A 819 11.50 7.77 2.36
CA ILE A 819 11.92 8.33 3.64
C ILE A 819 11.37 9.76 3.71
N ILE A 820 10.44 10.00 4.63
CA ILE A 820 9.87 11.31 4.89
C ILE A 820 10.77 12.09 5.84
N ARG A 821 11.08 13.33 5.48
CA ARG A 821 12.00 14.22 6.17
C ARG A 821 11.40 15.63 6.28
N LYS A 822 11.67 16.25 7.41
CA LYS A 822 11.45 17.69 7.61
C LYS A 822 12.75 18.43 7.28
N SER A 823 12.66 19.44 6.44
CA SER A 823 13.77 20.37 6.19
C SER A 823 13.78 21.53 7.17
N SER A 824 14.87 22.30 7.20
CA SER A 824 14.93 23.56 7.94
C SER A 824 13.95 24.61 7.41
N ALA A 825 13.53 24.51 6.15
CA ALA A 825 12.65 25.45 5.48
C ALA A 825 11.17 25.38 5.93
N THR A 826 10.81 24.38 6.75
CA THR A 826 9.47 24.25 7.37
C THR A 826 9.54 24.23 8.90
N ALA A 827 10.58 24.84 9.48
CA ALA A 827 10.71 24.96 10.94
C ALA A 827 9.42 25.47 11.61
N GLU A 828 8.71 26.40 10.95
CA GLU A 828 7.48 27.06 11.43
C GLU A 828 6.19 26.26 11.24
N ASP A 829 6.07 25.43 10.19
CA ASP A 829 4.84 24.71 9.82
C ASP A 829 4.72 23.31 10.48
N GLU A 830 5.79 22.85 11.14
CA GLU A 830 5.94 21.52 11.76
C GLU A 830 5.84 20.27 10.84
N GLU A 831 5.27 20.40 9.64
CA GLU A 831 5.09 19.30 8.67
C GLU A 831 6.38 18.99 7.86
N PRO A 832 6.67 17.70 7.61
CA PRO A 832 7.71 17.27 6.68
C PRO A 832 7.40 17.68 5.24
N ASP A 833 8.44 18.03 4.49
CA ASP A 833 8.28 18.61 3.16
C ASP A 833 9.25 18.04 2.11
N VAL A 834 10.06 17.05 2.51
CA VAL A 834 11.00 16.33 1.67
C VAL A 834 10.71 14.83 1.73
N LEU A 835 10.59 14.21 0.56
CA LEU A 835 10.52 12.76 0.41
C LEU A 835 11.74 12.29 -0.37
N VAL A 836 12.50 11.35 0.20
CA VAL A 836 13.62 10.70 -0.48
C VAL A 836 13.25 9.25 -0.80
N SER A 837 13.28 8.87 -2.06
CA SER A 837 12.94 7.53 -2.53
C SER A 837 14.05 6.90 -3.35
N GLY A 838 14.16 5.58 -3.33
CA GLY A 838 15.28 4.87 -3.93
C GLY A 838 14.88 3.99 -5.11
N ALA A 839 15.68 3.97 -6.17
CA ALA A 839 15.47 3.13 -7.33
C ALA A 839 16.79 2.60 -7.95
N PRO A 840 16.84 1.34 -8.42
CA PRO A 840 18.05 0.71 -8.96
C PRO A 840 18.27 1.05 -10.45
N LEU A 841 18.48 2.33 -10.75
CA LEU A 841 18.85 2.81 -12.08
C LEU A 841 19.66 4.11 -11.99
N HIS A 842 20.24 4.53 -13.11
CA HIS A 842 20.82 5.87 -13.27
C HIS A 842 19.73 6.86 -13.74
N PHE A 843 19.25 7.74 -12.84
CA PHE A 843 18.13 8.64 -13.15
C PHE A 843 18.41 10.10 -12.77
N PRO A 844 18.99 10.89 -13.70
CA PRO A 844 19.25 12.32 -13.50
C PRO A 844 18.07 13.22 -13.90
N GLY A 845 16.90 12.65 -14.23
CA GLY A 845 15.72 13.37 -14.71
C GLY A 845 15.26 12.91 -16.10
N TYR A 846 14.32 13.64 -16.70
CA TYR A 846 13.69 13.28 -17.97
C TYR A 846 14.39 13.95 -19.18
N TYR A 847 14.76 13.13 -20.16
CA TYR A 847 15.30 13.53 -21.46
C TYR A 847 15.03 12.39 -22.47
N PRO A 848 15.06 12.62 -23.78
CA PRO A 848 14.83 11.54 -24.74
C PRO A 848 15.82 10.37 -24.57
N ASN A 849 15.31 9.14 -24.52
CA ASN A 849 16.02 7.87 -24.25
C ASN A 849 16.48 7.64 -22.80
N TYR A 850 16.02 8.45 -21.85
CA TYR A 850 16.43 8.32 -20.45
C TYR A 850 16.15 6.93 -19.86
N ALA A 851 15.07 6.26 -20.26
CA ALA A 851 14.73 4.94 -19.72
C ALA A 851 15.73 3.88 -20.19
N LYS A 852 16.21 3.97 -21.43
CA LYS A 852 17.19 3.05 -21.99
C LYS A 852 18.57 3.30 -21.41
N GLU A 853 18.98 4.56 -21.34
CA GLU A 853 20.29 4.95 -20.80
C GLU A 853 20.38 4.65 -19.32
N GLY A 854 19.33 4.95 -18.55
CA GLY A 854 19.27 4.70 -17.12
C GLY A 854 19.30 3.22 -16.73
N LEU A 855 18.86 2.34 -17.62
CA LEU A 855 18.83 0.88 -17.43
C LEU A 855 19.86 0.14 -18.29
N SER A 856 20.88 0.86 -18.79
CA SER A 856 21.92 0.27 -19.65
C SER A 856 22.87 -0.67 -18.91
N ASP A 857 22.98 -0.52 -17.59
CA ASP A 857 23.63 -1.46 -16.68
C ASP A 857 22.78 -1.68 -15.42
N ALA A 858 23.22 -2.63 -14.59
CA ALA A 858 22.61 -2.92 -13.30
C ALA A 858 23.49 -2.44 -12.14
N GLN A 859 24.27 -1.37 -12.30
CA GLN A 859 25.25 -0.91 -11.29
C GLN A 859 24.85 0.38 -10.58
N HIS A 860 23.81 1.07 -11.03
CA HIS A 860 23.45 2.38 -10.51
C HIS A 860 22.27 2.34 -9.54
N TRP A 861 22.35 3.18 -8.51
CA TRP A 861 21.25 3.48 -7.61
C TRP A 861 21.03 4.98 -7.56
N THR A 862 19.78 5.41 -7.68
CA THR A 862 19.39 6.81 -7.52
C THR A 862 18.57 6.97 -6.25
N TRP A 863 18.99 7.90 -5.39
CA TRP A 863 18.12 8.52 -4.39
C TRP A 863 17.46 9.75 -5.00
N ILE A 864 16.14 9.68 -5.20
CA ILE A 864 15.32 10.75 -5.74
C ILE A 864 14.81 11.59 -4.57
N THR A 865 15.24 12.84 -4.52
CA THR A 865 14.75 13.85 -3.58
C THR A 865 13.60 14.59 -4.22
N LEU A 866 12.44 14.57 -3.58
CA LEU A 866 11.23 15.26 -4.02
C LEU A 866 10.81 16.28 -2.96
N LYS A 867 10.71 17.55 -3.36
CA LYS A 867 10.08 18.60 -2.57
C LYS A 867 8.57 18.50 -2.72
N ALA A 868 7.84 18.37 -1.62
CA ALA A 868 6.38 18.34 -1.66
C ALA A 868 5.82 19.71 -2.09
N ARG A 869 5.54 20.60 -1.15
CA ARG A 869 4.91 21.89 -1.42
C ARG A 869 5.96 22.88 -1.91
N GLY A 870 6.00 23.08 -3.23
CA GLY A 870 6.68 24.22 -3.84
C GLY A 870 5.92 25.50 -3.54
N ARG A 871 6.65 26.56 -3.23
CA ARG A 871 6.10 27.91 -3.01
C ARG A 871 5.95 28.68 -4.31
N ASN A 872 6.69 28.28 -5.33
CA ASN A 872 6.61 28.85 -6.66
C ASN A 872 5.26 28.54 -7.33
N ASN A 873 4.57 29.59 -7.75
CA ASN A 873 3.37 29.50 -8.58
C ASN A 873 3.37 30.53 -9.73
N ALA A 874 4.56 30.97 -10.16
CA ALA A 874 4.72 31.93 -11.24
C ALA A 874 4.60 31.28 -12.63
N GLY A 875 4.54 29.95 -12.72
CA GLY A 875 4.51 29.22 -13.98
C GLY A 875 3.35 29.60 -14.90
N THR A 876 3.55 29.42 -16.21
CA THR A 876 2.61 29.77 -17.26
C THR A 876 2.49 28.70 -18.35
N VAL A 877 1.30 28.65 -18.96
CA VAL A 877 0.97 27.90 -20.18
C VAL A 877 0.32 28.86 -21.16
N GLU A 878 1.04 29.25 -22.21
CA GLU A 878 0.60 30.22 -23.21
C GLU A 878 0.37 29.57 -24.58
N LEU A 879 -0.54 30.13 -25.37
CA LEU A 879 -0.75 29.69 -26.74
C LEU A 879 0.50 29.96 -27.57
N ARG A 880 0.88 28.96 -28.37
CA ARG A 880 1.91 29.10 -29.41
C ARG A 880 1.32 29.57 -30.73
N SER A 881 0.12 29.11 -31.04
CA SER A 881 -0.62 29.41 -32.27
C SER A 881 -2.13 29.17 -32.05
N THR A 882 -2.93 29.45 -33.08
CA THR A 882 -4.36 29.10 -33.14
C THR A 882 -4.63 27.69 -33.65
N ASP A 883 -3.60 26.93 -34.08
CA ASP A 883 -3.77 25.54 -34.48
C ASP A 883 -3.86 24.66 -33.22
N PRO A 884 -5.01 24.00 -32.96
CA PRO A 884 -5.22 23.19 -31.76
C PRO A 884 -4.28 21.98 -31.66
N ARG A 885 -3.57 21.67 -32.75
CA ARG A 885 -2.57 20.60 -32.79
C ARG A 885 -1.22 21.02 -32.27
N ASP A 886 -0.90 22.33 -32.20
CA ASP A 886 0.36 22.82 -31.63
C ASP A 886 0.42 22.59 -30.13
N THR A 887 1.62 22.32 -29.61
CA THR A 887 1.83 22.35 -28.15
C THR A 887 1.90 23.79 -27.66
N PRO A 888 1.40 24.08 -26.45
CA PRO A 888 1.56 25.41 -25.85
C PRO A 888 3.04 25.72 -25.55
N VAL A 889 3.31 26.98 -25.23
CA VAL A 889 4.56 27.40 -24.58
C VAL A 889 4.39 27.20 -23.09
N ILE A 890 5.28 26.42 -22.46
CA ILE A 890 5.20 26.06 -21.04
C ILE A 890 6.46 26.56 -20.35
N ASN A 891 6.29 27.38 -19.33
CA ASN A 891 7.40 27.91 -18.53
C ASN A 891 7.07 27.81 -17.06
N PHE A 892 7.94 27.18 -16.27
CA PHE A 892 7.74 27.02 -14.83
C PHE A 892 8.24 28.21 -14.00
N HIS A 893 9.09 29.08 -14.56
CA HIS A 893 9.72 30.20 -13.84
C HIS A 893 10.29 29.73 -12.49
N SER A 894 11.28 28.82 -12.54
CA SER A 894 11.79 28.11 -11.36
C SER A 894 12.67 28.99 -10.48
N PHE A 895 12.70 28.68 -9.19
CA PHE A 895 13.56 29.34 -8.19
C PHE A 895 13.52 30.88 -8.29
N ASP A 896 14.66 31.50 -8.58
CA ASP A 896 14.88 32.96 -8.59
C ASP A 896 14.23 33.69 -9.78
N GLU A 897 13.63 32.98 -10.73
CA GLU A 897 12.71 33.59 -11.71
C GLU A 897 11.24 33.52 -11.25
N GLY A 898 10.95 32.68 -10.25
CA GLY A 898 9.61 32.43 -9.74
C GLY A 898 9.21 33.39 -8.62
N VAL A 899 8.59 32.83 -7.59
CA VAL A 899 8.22 33.58 -6.39
C VAL A 899 9.41 33.69 -5.46
N THR A 900 9.93 34.91 -5.29
CA THR A 900 11.09 35.22 -4.42
C THR A 900 10.71 35.96 -3.13
N ASP A 901 9.43 36.37 -3.00
CA ASP A 901 8.94 37.07 -1.81
C ASP A 901 9.18 36.25 -0.54
N ASP A 902 9.58 36.92 0.54
CA ASP A 902 9.95 36.31 1.83
C ASP A 902 10.98 35.16 1.72
N GLY A 903 11.82 35.19 0.67
CA GLY A 903 12.83 34.17 0.38
C GLY A 903 12.23 32.79 0.06
N ALA A 904 11.05 32.76 -0.56
CA ALA A 904 10.32 31.53 -0.88
C ALA A 904 11.12 30.55 -1.75
N ASP A 905 11.82 31.08 -2.76
CA ASP A 905 12.72 30.33 -3.65
C ASP A 905 13.90 29.71 -2.89
N GLU A 906 14.56 30.49 -2.02
CA GLU A 906 15.69 30.01 -1.22
C GLU A 906 15.25 28.98 -0.16
N LYS A 907 14.03 29.09 0.38
CA LYS A 907 13.44 28.06 1.26
C LYS A 907 13.21 26.74 0.51
N ASP A 908 12.66 26.79 -0.71
CA ASP A 908 12.48 25.58 -1.51
C ASP A 908 13.81 24.96 -1.91
N LEU A 909 14.78 25.79 -2.32
CA LEU A 909 16.14 25.37 -2.66
C LEU A 909 16.85 24.72 -1.46
N GLN A 910 16.73 25.31 -0.27
CA GLN A 910 17.31 24.78 0.97
C GLN A 910 16.78 23.38 1.29
N ALA A 911 15.47 23.15 1.12
CA ALA A 911 14.86 21.86 1.37
C ALA A 911 15.36 20.78 0.39
N VAL A 912 15.50 21.11 -0.90
CA VAL A 912 16.05 20.18 -1.91
C VAL A 912 17.53 19.88 -1.60
N TYR A 913 18.31 20.90 -1.25
CA TYR A 913 19.71 20.75 -0.82
C TYR A 913 19.84 19.77 0.36
N GLU A 914 19.03 19.94 1.41
CA GLU A 914 19.06 19.05 2.58
C GLU A 914 18.66 17.61 2.25
N GLY A 915 17.75 17.40 1.29
CA GLY A 915 17.39 16.07 0.80
C GLY A 915 18.53 15.39 0.03
N MET A 916 19.28 16.15 -0.79
CA MET A 916 20.46 15.63 -1.49
C MET A 916 21.61 15.33 -0.53
N GLU A 917 21.88 16.21 0.44
CA GLU A 917 22.88 15.96 1.49
C GLU A 917 22.52 14.77 2.37
N PHE A 918 21.22 14.58 2.63
CA PHE A 918 20.74 13.37 3.28
C PHE A 918 21.02 12.12 2.43
N SER A 919 20.79 12.17 1.12
CA SER A 919 21.10 11.07 0.20
C SER A 919 22.60 10.72 0.18
N ARG A 920 23.48 11.74 0.21
CA ARG A 920 24.93 11.57 0.38
C ARG A 920 25.30 10.92 1.70
N THR A 921 24.62 11.32 2.78
CA THR A 921 24.79 10.70 4.10
C THR A 921 24.42 9.22 4.07
N ILE A 922 23.35 8.82 3.37
CA ILE A 922 22.97 7.42 3.20
C ILE A 922 24.07 6.61 2.51
N PHE A 923 24.65 7.13 1.42
CA PHE A 923 25.76 6.45 0.73
C PHE A 923 27.01 6.33 1.62
N LYS A 924 27.29 7.35 2.42
CA LYS A 924 28.44 7.40 3.34
C LYS A 924 28.31 6.44 4.53
N ASP A 925 27.13 6.39 5.13
CA ASP A 925 26.85 5.61 6.36
C ASP A 925 26.43 4.16 6.06
N LEU A 926 26.45 3.77 4.79
CA LEU A 926 26.16 2.43 4.30
C LEU A 926 27.05 1.37 4.97
N ILE A 927 26.43 0.27 5.41
CA ILE A 927 27.15 -0.97 5.75
C ILE A 927 27.49 -1.67 4.42
N PRO A 928 28.77 -1.78 4.02
CA PRO A 928 29.16 -2.25 2.69
C PRO A 928 29.14 -3.79 2.64
N LEU A 929 27.94 -4.38 2.64
CA LEU A 929 27.76 -5.83 2.55
C LEU A 929 28.34 -6.42 1.26
N ASP A 930 28.36 -5.62 0.18
CA ASP A 930 28.85 -5.98 -1.15
C ASP A 930 29.50 -4.76 -1.85
N GLY A 931 30.34 -4.02 -1.11
CA GLY A 931 31.01 -2.81 -1.59
C GLY A 931 30.27 -1.49 -1.30
N GLY A 932 30.95 -0.38 -1.57
CA GLY A 932 30.41 0.98 -1.42
C GLY A 932 29.85 1.55 -2.73
N PHE A 933 29.43 2.80 -2.71
CA PHE A 933 28.95 3.52 -3.89
C PHE A 933 29.83 4.72 -4.19
N GLU A 934 30.19 4.90 -5.46
CA GLU A 934 30.82 6.13 -5.96
C GLU A 934 29.74 7.08 -6.45
N GLU A 935 29.68 8.31 -5.92
CA GLU A 935 28.75 9.32 -6.43
C GLU A 935 29.15 9.75 -7.85
N VAL A 936 28.28 9.49 -8.83
CA VAL A 936 28.49 9.85 -10.25
C VAL A 936 27.62 11.03 -10.69
N TRP A 937 26.57 11.36 -9.93
CA TRP A 937 25.68 12.50 -10.19
C TRP A 937 25.18 13.06 -8.85
N PRO A 938 25.37 14.36 -8.53
CA PRO A 938 26.01 15.44 -9.30
C PRO A 938 27.49 15.22 -9.63
N GLY A 939 28.13 14.32 -8.91
CA GLY A 939 29.52 13.91 -9.12
C GLY A 939 30.50 14.62 -8.18
N PRO A 940 31.78 14.18 -8.18
CA PRO A 940 32.75 14.51 -7.13
C PRO A 940 33.20 15.98 -7.10
N ASN A 941 32.94 16.75 -8.15
CA ASN A 941 33.33 18.17 -8.23
C ASN A 941 32.36 19.11 -7.50
N VAL A 942 31.17 18.63 -7.12
CA VAL A 942 30.13 19.42 -6.44
C VAL A 942 30.26 19.19 -4.94
N THR A 943 31.05 20.02 -4.25
CA THR A 943 31.48 19.74 -2.86
C THR A 943 30.98 20.74 -1.83
N THR A 944 30.75 21.99 -2.20
CA THR A 944 30.24 23.01 -1.27
C THR A 944 28.72 23.13 -1.37
N GLU A 945 28.09 23.69 -0.32
CA GLU A 945 26.65 24.00 -0.35
C GLU A 945 26.28 24.87 -1.55
N LYS A 946 27.12 25.87 -1.87
CA LYS A 946 26.92 26.73 -3.03
C LYS A 946 26.93 25.93 -4.33
N ASP A 947 27.95 25.09 -4.54
CA ASP A 947 28.05 24.28 -5.77
C ASP A 947 26.82 23.38 -5.93
N LEU A 948 26.34 22.78 -4.83
CA LEU A 948 25.18 21.91 -4.87
C LEU A 948 23.88 22.68 -5.13
N LYS A 949 23.71 23.87 -4.56
CA LYS A 949 22.57 24.76 -4.84
C LYS A 949 22.57 25.26 -6.30
N ASP A 950 23.73 25.63 -6.83
CA ASP A 950 23.89 26.02 -8.23
C ASP A 950 23.55 24.84 -9.16
N PHE A 951 23.99 23.62 -8.81
CA PHE A 951 23.58 22.39 -9.48
C PHE A 951 22.05 22.19 -9.44
N ILE A 952 21.42 22.33 -8.27
CA ILE A 952 19.96 22.15 -8.11
C ILE A 952 19.20 23.14 -9.00
N LYS A 953 19.57 24.42 -9.01
CA LYS A 953 18.92 25.42 -9.88
C LYS A 953 19.02 25.04 -11.36
N ARG A 954 20.16 24.50 -11.77
CA ARG A 954 20.41 24.12 -13.17
C ARG A 954 19.72 22.82 -13.57
N ASP A 955 19.71 21.82 -12.69
CA ASP A 955 19.41 20.44 -13.06
C ASP A 955 18.12 19.89 -12.47
N ALA A 956 17.45 20.55 -11.51
CA ALA A 956 16.18 20.06 -10.97
C ALA A 956 15.10 19.91 -12.05
N TRP A 957 14.17 18.97 -11.83
CA TRP A 957 13.06 18.70 -12.74
C TRP A 957 11.75 18.55 -11.97
N GLY A 958 10.63 18.46 -12.69
CA GLY A 958 9.31 18.15 -12.15
C GLY A 958 8.56 17.18 -13.06
N HIS A 959 7.55 16.51 -12.50
CA HIS A 959 6.66 15.60 -13.25
C HIS A 959 5.20 15.64 -12.75
N HIS A 960 4.84 16.68 -12.00
CA HIS A 960 3.59 16.86 -11.29
C HIS A 960 2.92 18.21 -11.58
N ALA A 961 2.97 18.66 -12.84
CA ALA A 961 2.32 19.89 -13.29
C ALA A 961 0.83 19.94 -12.94
N CYS A 962 0.40 21.06 -12.33
CA CYS A 962 -0.97 21.29 -11.88
C CYS A 962 -1.34 22.79 -11.87
N CYS A 963 -2.57 23.09 -11.44
CA CYS A 963 -3.01 24.42 -11.01
C CYS A 963 -3.33 25.49 -12.06
N THR A 964 -3.32 25.15 -13.35
CA THR A 964 -3.48 26.11 -14.46
C THR A 964 -4.90 26.59 -14.76
N ALA A 965 -5.90 26.07 -14.06
CA ALA A 965 -7.30 26.49 -14.12
C ALA A 965 -7.90 26.35 -12.72
N ALA A 966 -7.32 27.08 -11.77
CA ALA A 966 -7.55 26.86 -10.34
C ALA A 966 -8.99 27.21 -9.88
N ILE A 967 -9.49 26.39 -8.96
CA ILE A 967 -10.55 26.78 -8.01
C ILE A 967 -10.02 27.91 -7.13
N GLY A 968 -10.82 28.96 -6.95
CA GLY A 968 -10.47 30.08 -6.08
C GLY A 968 -11.68 30.68 -5.38
N ASP A 969 -11.41 31.62 -4.50
CA ASP A 969 -12.41 32.44 -3.81
C ASP A 969 -13.32 33.17 -4.82
N ASP A 970 -14.57 33.44 -4.45
CA ASP A 970 -15.54 34.08 -5.36
C ASP A 970 -15.20 35.53 -5.71
N GLU A 971 -14.42 36.21 -4.86
CA GLU A 971 -13.96 37.57 -5.07
C GLU A 971 -12.57 37.64 -5.73
N ASP A 972 -11.91 36.49 -5.97
CA ASP A 972 -10.61 36.45 -6.64
C ASP A 972 -10.78 36.55 -8.17
N PRO A 973 -10.35 37.66 -8.81
CA PRO A 973 -10.46 37.82 -10.26
C PRO A 973 -9.55 36.87 -11.06
N ALA A 974 -8.57 36.22 -10.40
CA ALA A 974 -7.73 35.19 -11.00
C ALA A 974 -8.30 33.78 -10.86
N ALA A 975 -9.38 33.58 -10.09
CA ALA A 975 -10.05 32.28 -9.99
C ALA A 975 -10.65 31.90 -11.35
N VAL A 976 -10.37 30.68 -11.80
CA VAL A 976 -10.94 30.16 -13.06
C VAL A 976 -12.20 29.36 -12.78
N LEU A 977 -12.22 28.64 -11.66
CA LEU A 977 -13.32 27.77 -11.26
C LEU A 977 -13.95 28.23 -9.94
N ASP A 978 -15.24 27.94 -9.77
CA ASP A 978 -15.91 27.95 -8.48
C ASP A 978 -15.62 26.66 -7.67
N SER A 979 -16.13 26.60 -6.44
CA SER A 979 -15.96 25.44 -5.54
C SER A 979 -16.56 24.13 -6.10
N ASP A 980 -17.47 24.24 -7.06
CA ASP A 980 -18.16 23.12 -7.72
C ASP A 980 -17.55 22.81 -9.10
N PHE A 981 -16.33 23.26 -9.37
CA PHE A 981 -15.60 23.02 -10.62
C PHE A 981 -16.17 23.72 -11.86
N ARG A 982 -17.15 24.64 -11.72
CA ARG A 982 -17.74 25.36 -12.86
C ARG A 982 -16.80 26.45 -13.33
N VAL A 983 -16.65 26.58 -14.65
CA VAL A 983 -15.87 27.67 -15.24
C VAL A 983 -16.62 28.99 -15.07
N ARG A 984 -15.97 29.99 -14.46
CA ARG A 984 -16.59 31.28 -14.17
C ARG A 984 -16.96 32.02 -15.46
N GLY A 985 -18.10 32.71 -15.44
CA GLY A 985 -18.60 33.50 -16.58
C GLY A 985 -19.24 32.70 -17.72
N VAL A 986 -19.35 31.38 -17.62
CA VAL A 986 -20.08 30.52 -18.57
C VAL A 986 -20.94 29.48 -17.86
N GLU A 987 -22.02 29.05 -18.51
CA GLU A 987 -22.87 27.97 -18.03
C GLU A 987 -22.53 26.63 -18.70
N GLY A 988 -22.78 25.51 -18.02
CA GLY A 988 -22.67 24.17 -18.62
C GLY A 988 -21.24 23.72 -18.94
N LEU A 989 -20.22 24.35 -18.36
CA LEU A 989 -18.81 23.99 -18.54
C LEU A 989 -18.12 23.78 -17.18
N ARG A 990 -17.42 22.65 -17.03
CA ARG A 990 -16.59 22.37 -15.85
C ARG A 990 -15.18 21.94 -16.23
N VAL A 991 -14.26 22.03 -15.28
CA VAL A 991 -12.90 21.50 -15.38
C VAL A 991 -12.62 20.55 -14.22
N VAL A 992 -12.28 19.30 -14.52
CA VAL A 992 -12.00 18.25 -13.52
C VAL A 992 -10.72 17.52 -13.91
N ASP A 993 -9.57 18.08 -13.55
CA ASP A 993 -8.25 17.46 -13.67
C ASP A 993 -7.24 18.19 -12.76
N ALA A 994 -5.94 17.90 -12.93
CA ALA A 994 -4.86 18.51 -12.16
C ALA A 994 -4.80 20.05 -12.24
N SER A 995 -5.33 20.67 -13.29
CA SER A 995 -5.41 22.13 -13.42
C SER A 995 -6.33 22.79 -12.39
N ALA A 996 -7.30 22.05 -11.84
CA ALA A 996 -8.32 22.59 -10.93
C ALA A 996 -7.79 22.95 -9.53
N PHE A 997 -6.65 22.40 -9.11
CA PHE A 997 -6.12 22.70 -7.78
C PHE A 997 -5.62 24.16 -7.68
N PRO A 998 -5.83 24.89 -6.58
CA PRO A 998 -5.17 26.19 -6.37
C PRO A 998 -3.69 26.05 -6.00
N LYS A 999 -3.34 24.99 -5.27
CA LYS A 999 -1.99 24.66 -4.82
C LYS A 999 -1.70 23.19 -5.04
N ILE A 1000 -0.44 22.85 -5.33
CA ILE A 1000 -0.02 21.47 -5.58
C ILE A 1000 -0.23 20.58 -4.33
N PRO A 1001 -1.03 19.50 -4.40
CA PRO A 1001 -1.38 18.70 -3.22
C PRO A 1001 -0.40 17.54 -2.96
N GLY A 1002 -0.08 17.25 -1.70
CA GLY A 1002 0.64 16.04 -1.27
C GLY A 1002 2.10 15.95 -1.73
N TYR A 1003 2.61 14.73 -1.86
CA TYR A 1003 3.90 14.41 -2.51
C TYR A 1003 3.74 13.94 -3.97
N TYR A 1004 2.62 13.30 -4.31
CA TYR A 1004 2.30 12.81 -5.66
C TYR A 1004 0.86 13.16 -5.98
N ILE A 1005 0.61 13.68 -7.18
CA ILE A 1005 -0.71 14.27 -7.50
C ILE A 1005 -1.73 13.27 -8.05
N ALA A 1006 -1.33 12.06 -8.43
CA ALA A 1006 -2.25 11.10 -9.06
C ALA A 1006 -3.46 10.78 -8.17
N LEU A 1007 -3.21 10.45 -6.89
CA LEU A 1007 -4.27 10.12 -5.94
C LEU A 1007 -5.20 11.30 -5.62
N PRO A 1008 -4.73 12.51 -5.29
CA PRO A 1008 -5.64 13.64 -5.09
C PRO A 1008 -6.45 13.97 -6.36
N ILE A 1009 -5.92 13.77 -7.57
CA ILE A 1009 -6.72 13.95 -8.80
C ILE A 1009 -7.89 12.94 -8.86
N TYR A 1010 -7.65 11.67 -8.51
CA TYR A 1010 -8.73 10.67 -8.42
C TYR A 1010 -9.78 11.06 -7.37
N MET A 1011 -9.35 11.65 -6.25
CA MET A 1011 -10.27 12.08 -5.19
C MET A 1011 -11.15 13.26 -5.63
N ILE A 1012 -10.60 14.28 -6.29
CA ILE A 1012 -11.43 15.38 -6.81
C ILE A 1012 -12.33 14.92 -7.96
N SER A 1013 -11.93 13.91 -8.73
CA SER A 1013 -12.76 13.28 -9.75
C SER A 1013 -13.99 12.60 -9.14
N GLU A 1014 -13.78 11.85 -8.06
CA GLU A 1014 -14.85 11.22 -7.27
C GLU A 1014 -15.78 12.27 -6.64
N LYS A 1015 -15.23 13.36 -6.11
CA LYS A 1015 -16.02 14.50 -5.59
C LYS A 1015 -16.84 15.19 -6.68
N ALA A 1016 -16.20 15.55 -7.80
CA ALA A 1016 -16.86 16.22 -8.92
C ALA A 1016 -18.03 15.39 -9.47
N ALA A 1017 -17.88 14.06 -9.53
CA ALA A 1017 -18.98 13.19 -9.91
C ALA A 1017 -20.19 13.37 -9.00
N GLU A 1018 -19.97 13.41 -7.69
CA GLU A 1018 -21.03 13.58 -6.71
C GLU A 1018 -21.75 14.93 -6.83
N VAL A 1019 -20.97 16.01 -6.97
CA VAL A 1019 -21.49 17.37 -7.19
C VAL A 1019 -22.34 17.44 -8.46
N ILE A 1020 -21.85 16.92 -9.58
CA ILE A 1020 -22.56 16.95 -10.87
C ILE A 1020 -23.83 16.08 -10.83
N ILE A 1021 -23.77 14.93 -10.17
CA ILE A 1021 -24.96 14.07 -9.98
C ILE A 1021 -26.00 14.78 -9.11
N ALA A 1022 -25.57 15.52 -8.09
CA ALA A 1022 -26.47 16.28 -7.21
C ALA A 1022 -27.16 17.41 -7.98
N ASP A 1023 -26.42 18.19 -8.77
CA ASP A 1023 -26.96 19.29 -9.60
C ASP A 1023 -27.96 18.80 -10.67
N ALA A 1024 -27.86 17.54 -11.06
CA ALA A 1024 -28.71 16.96 -12.09
C ALA A 1024 -30.06 16.44 -11.59
N LYS A 1025 -30.20 16.24 -10.27
CA LYS A 1025 -31.40 15.74 -9.58
C LYS A 1025 -32.24 16.90 -9.08
#